data_AF-A0A3M2BZ13-F1
#
_entry.id   AF-A0A3M2BZ13-F1
#
_cell.length_a   1.000
_cell.length_b   1.000
_cell.length_c   1.000
_cell.angle_alpha   90.00
_cell.angle_beta   90.00
_cell.angle_gamma   90.00
#
_symmetry.space_group_name_H-M   'P 1'
#
loop_
_entity.id
_entity.type
_entity.pdbx_description
1 polymer ?
#
loop_
_entity_poly.entity_id
_entity_poly.type
_entity_poly.pdbx_seq_one_letter_code
_entity_poly.pdbx_strand_id
1 'polypeptide(L)'
;MLDTRYAPAAALALLAVLSAAAAGAQPIVRVPGDAPDLTSAIGQVPNGGIIELAAGTYAAPQNGFRIRFVGKDFTIRAAAGAEVVLSGEGSHTIMLIEDGPLRQIVLEDLIFDDGAGTQDGEAGAVTVIGARAIFRRATLRNNRAPAPPAASTGGGAVRLSGGADGRFDDCIWHDNSAQTRGGALAVVGASAILRRNQLFDNRADIADGVAGAPVNVVGGAIYVLDAKIRVERTRFSGNRAAWVGGALYAFGTWSVPEEVPATDVTVVGSTFVNNQAMNVAASAQPPGVSGGGALHVEDHVTLRVYSSRFEDNHSQWAGAINAYRTVVEVHDSVFRGNSADVDGFFGLPAAGGAINQTSADFNDPSTAFGAINRRPASMRITGSFFQGRHGGTTTTAHQGGCIFSDGDRNRLLGNDALNVPQDGGLSDNRAQLEIHDSVFFDCDVEVPSFNVGMGGAIFANLTELELEDSLVIESDALLDGALGGGVAILGRSRAVIDGTTFARNSAEGSGGALHVTGSQLEVDDCTFLENEVSPGVAEGVLQSTGAAIFSIPQGSDDGSPFSRDVTGVVEDSFFLDNVGLPIREGDNDDGPINDLRYDGNSFRNTTFGNDVFVNRLDFASRTVPALNNLVINRADGSSTKKSQVANVLLFSTPDTGMALAAPPSIFTVNASGDDPPPTTAFVGYAWSGSNATLGGVPLPDRAGVVEVTTAGSHKLVVDGVERDDAPVGQSDGLVACHPDEQTLCLNDGRFRVEFDFRFRNGTTGAARAVPFGTVDSGLFFFFNPNNWEMLVKVLDNCNGPTNRFWVLAAATTNVEYTLRVTDAATGEMKSYFNPLGTASPAVVDTDAFATCDALPPPAARPAARLSAAGPGIVRTAGRVKAGGACVPSPTSMCLNQGRFIVELDFRFRNGTTGAAQVVDGGTVDSGLFFFTNPDNWEMLVKVLDNCSGPTNRLWVFAAATTNVEYTLRVTDAETGTVKEYFNPLGNRAAAITDTDAFATCP
;
A
#
# COMPACT_ATOMS: atom_id res chain seq x y z
N MET A 1 11.59 9.96 -81.53
CA MET A 1 10.41 10.08 -82.41
C MET A 1 9.33 10.75 -81.59
N LEU A 2 9.16 12.07 -81.75
CA LEU A 2 7.94 12.67 -82.33
C LEU A 2 6.69 12.23 -81.54
N ASP A 3 6.35 12.90 -80.44
CA ASP A 3 5.76 14.24 -80.31
C ASP A 3 4.25 14.27 -80.64
N THR A 4 3.53 15.09 -79.87
CA THR A 4 2.15 15.57 -80.01
C THR A 4 1.04 14.70 -79.39
N ARG A 5 0.04 15.20 -78.63
CA ARG A 5 -0.50 16.56 -78.38
C ARG A 5 -1.65 16.35 -77.33
N TYR A 6 -1.83 17.06 -76.20
CA TYR A 6 -2.28 18.45 -76.00
C TYR A 6 -2.28 18.79 -74.49
N ALA A 7 -1.80 19.98 -74.13
CA ALA A 7 -2.04 20.71 -72.87
C ALA A 7 -3.10 21.81 -73.12
N PRO A 8 -3.35 22.85 -72.27
CA PRO A 8 -3.25 23.06 -70.80
C PRO A 8 -4.49 23.79 -70.19
N ALA A 9 -4.54 24.00 -68.86
CA ALA A 9 -5.02 25.19 -68.12
C ALA A 9 -5.23 24.83 -66.63
N ALA A 10 -4.34 25.21 -65.69
CA ALA A 10 -4.33 26.50 -64.95
C ALA A 10 -5.43 26.59 -63.88
N ALA A 11 -5.26 27.05 -62.64
CA ALA A 11 -4.15 27.45 -61.76
C ALA A 11 -4.78 27.73 -60.35
N LEU A 12 -3.94 27.96 -59.33
CA LEU A 12 -4.22 28.33 -57.91
C LEU A 12 -4.55 27.14 -56.98
N ALA A 13 -3.98 26.95 -55.78
CA ALA A 13 -3.30 27.87 -54.84
C ALA A 13 -2.29 27.05 -53.99
N LEU A 14 -1.03 27.50 -53.92
CA LEU A 14 -0.38 28.19 -52.79
C LEU A 14 0.27 27.29 -51.71
N LEU A 15 1.60 27.37 -51.69
CA LEU A 15 2.53 27.24 -50.57
C LEU A 15 2.25 26.17 -49.50
N ALA A 16 2.94 25.04 -49.65
CA ALA A 16 3.37 24.23 -48.52
C ALA A 16 4.25 25.09 -47.59
N VAL A 17 3.69 25.54 -46.47
CA VAL A 17 4.49 26.00 -45.33
C VAL A 17 5.09 24.74 -44.72
N LEU A 18 6.36 24.47 -45.04
CA LEU A 18 7.24 23.75 -44.14
C LEU A 18 7.33 24.55 -42.84
N SER A 19 6.50 24.23 -41.85
CA SER A 19 6.86 24.48 -40.46
C SER A 19 7.73 23.32 -40.02
N ALA A 20 9.01 23.36 -40.40
CA ALA A 20 10.01 22.91 -39.46
C ALA A 20 9.77 23.76 -38.21
N ALA A 21 9.25 23.15 -37.15
CA ALA A 21 9.29 23.77 -35.84
C ALA A 21 10.77 23.88 -35.49
N ALA A 22 11.40 24.97 -35.92
CA ALA A 22 12.56 25.49 -35.25
C ALA A 22 12.17 25.54 -33.78
N ALA A 23 12.90 24.83 -32.93
CA ALA A 23 12.87 25.04 -31.49
C ALA A 23 13.29 26.51 -31.27
N GLY A 24 12.33 27.42 -31.36
CA GLY A 24 12.53 28.80 -30.99
C GLY A 24 12.91 28.79 -29.52
N ALA A 25 14.05 29.39 -29.19
CA ALA A 25 14.44 29.58 -27.80
C ALA A 25 13.25 30.13 -27.02
N GLN A 26 12.88 29.49 -25.91
CA GLN A 26 11.74 29.95 -25.13
C GLN A 26 11.97 31.40 -24.72
N PRO A 27 11.00 32.30 -24.94
CA PRO A 27 11.15 33.72 -24.64
C PRO A 27 11.45 33.93 -23.15
N ILE A 28 12.59 34.58 -22.86
CA ILE A 28 13.09 34.83 -21.51
C ILE A 28 12.79 36.29 -21.12
N VAL A 29 12.22 36.51 -19.93
CA VAL A 29 12.08 37.80 -19.25
C VAL A 29 13.03 37.80 -18.06
N ARG A 30 14.12 38.57 -18.13
CA ARG A 30 15.11 38.67 -17.04
C ARG A 30 14.68 39.69 -15.99
N VAL A 31 14.92 39.38 -14.72
CA VAL A 31 14.70 40.31 -13.61
C VAL A 31 16.03 40.57 -12.92
N PRO A 32 16.44 41.85 -12.71
CA PRO A 32 15.70 43.08 -13.01
C PRO A 32 15.90 43.63 -14.44
N GLY A 33 16.51 42.88 -15.36
CA GLY A 33 16.98 43.39 -16.66
C GLY A 33 15.89 43.79 -17.66
N ASP A 34 14.98 42.87 -17.98
CA ASP A 34 13.87 43.07 -18.93
C ASP A 34 12.60 43.56 -18.22
N ALA A 35 12.40 43.14 -16.96
CA ALA A 35 11.34 43.62 -16.08
C ALA A 35 11.95 44.07 -14.74
N PRO A 36 11.46 45.16 -14.11
CA PRO A 36 12.08 45.72 -12.91
C PRO A 36 11.93 44.83 -11.66
N ASP A 37 10.90 43.99 -11.62
CA ASP A 37 10.60 43.08 -10.52
C ASP A 37 9.85 41.83 -11.02
N LEU A 38 9.74 40.82 -10.15
CA LEU A 38 9.07 39.54 -10.47
C LEU A 38 7.58 39.74 -10.77
N THR A 39 6.89 40.65 -10.07
CA THR A 39 5.46 40.94 -10.31
C THR A 39 5.24 41.44 -11.74
N SER A 40 6.08 42.36 -12.20
CA SER A 40 6.06 42.90 -13.56
C SER A 40 6.39 41.80 -14.58
N ALA A 41 7.37 40.93 -14.27
CA ALA A 41 7.73 39.82 -15.12
C ALA A 41 6.60 38.79 -15.30
N ILE A 42 5.84 38.47 -14.25
CA ILE A 42 4.66 37.59 -14.31
C ILE A 42 3.59 38.16 -15.26
N GLY A 43 3.39 39.49 -15.27
CA GLY A 43 2.48 40.12 -16.21
C GLY A 43 2.96 40.06 -17.66
N GLN A 44 4.27 40.19 -17.87
CA GLN A 44 4.90 40.32 -19.19
C GLN A 44 5.21 38.97 -19.87
N VAL A 45 5.45 37.91 -19.09
CA VAL A 45 5.87 36.61 -19.64
C VAL A 45 4.80 36.07 -20.61
N PRO A 46 5.18 35.64 -21.82
CA PRO A 46 4.25 34.99 -22.73
C PRO A 46 3.96 33.54 -22.30
N ASN A 47 2.90 32.93 -22.85
CA ASN A 47 2.60 31.52 -22.63
C ASN A 47 3.77 30.64 -23.12
N GLY A 48 4.21 29.71 -22.29
CA GLY A 48 5.42 28.89 -22.47
C GLY A 48 6.74 29.64 -22.28
N GLY A 49 6.73 30.85 -21.69
CA GLY A 49 7.94 31.65 -21.47
C GLY A 49 8.68 31.30 -20.17
N ILE A 50 9.85 31.93 -20.00
CA ILE A 50 10.71 31.79 -18.81
C ILE A 50 10.91 33.16 -18.17
N ILE A 51 10.71 33.26 -16.86
CA ILE A 51 11.18 34.36 -16.03
C ILE A 51 12.50 33.92 -15.39
N GLU A 52 13.56 34.68 -15.62
CA GLU A 52 14.90 34.36 -15.12
C GLU A 52 15.36 35.42 -14.12
N LEU A 53 15.61 35.00 -12.88
CA LEU A 53 15.95 35.87 -11.76
C LEU A 53 17.47 35.94 -11.57
N ALA A 54 18.04 37.14 -11.55
CA ALA A 54 19.43 37.35 -11.17
C ALA A 54 19.64 37.09 -9.67
N ALA A 55 20.88 36.82 -9.26
CA ALA A 55 21.23 36.54 -7.87
C ALA A 55 20.76 37.66 -6.92
N GLY A 56 20.17 37.27 -5.78
CA GLY A 56 19.70 38.21 -4.76
C GLY A 56 18.46 37.76 -4.02
N THR A 57 18.06 38.58 -3.04
CA THR A 57 16.85 38.39 -2.26
C THR A 57 15.73 39.29 -2.80
N TYR A 58 14.59 38.69 -3.10
CA TYR A 58 13.38 39.33 -3.59
C TYR A 58 12.32 39.26 -2.50
N ALA A 59 12.06 40.38 -1.85
CA ALA A 59 11.03 40.48 -0.83
C ALA A 59 9.63 40.30 -1.45
N ALA A 60 8.83 39.42 -0.85
CA ALA A 60 7.45 39.21 -1.22
C ALA A 60 6.63 40.48 -0.90
N PRO A 61 5.75 40.93 -1.81
CA PRO A 61 4.78 41.96 -1.49
C PRO A 61 3.90 41.55 -0.28
N GLN A 62 3.18 42.50 0.31
CA GLN A 62 2.31 42.25 1.47
C GLN A 62 1.33 41.07 1.30
N ASN A 63 0.93 40.79 0.05
CA ASN A 63 0.01 39.70 -0.30
C ASN A 63 0.71 38.55 -1.07
N GLY A 64 2.03 38.48 -1.04
CA GLY A 64 2.83 37.58 -1.86
C GLY A 64 2.81 37.90 -3.36
N PHE A 65 3.65 37.20 -4.11
CA PHE A 65 3.59 37.18 -5.57
C PHE A 65 2.33 36.44 -6.02
N ARG A 66 1.45 37.10 -6.78
CA ARG A 66 0.15 36.55 -7.18
C ARG A 66 0.18 36.08 -8.63
N ILE A 67 -0.09 34.79 -8.84
CA ILE A 67 -0.37 34.17 -10.14
C ILE A 67 -1.83 33.74 -10.12
N ARG A 68 -2.73 34.65 -10.53
CA ARG A 68 -4.18 34.44 -10.47
C ARG A 68 -4.81 34.66 -11.83
N PHE A 69 -5.47 33.62 -12.37
CA PHE A 69 -6.21 33.68 -13.65
C PHE A 69 -5.40 34.31 -14.80
N VAL A 70 -4.10 34.04 -14.85
CA VAL A 70 -3.18 34.53 -15.87
C VAL A 70 -3.40 33.78 -17.18
N GLY A 71 -3.80 32.50 -17.09
CA GLY A 71 -4.13 31.64 -18.22
C GLY A 71 -2.92 31.24 -19.06
N LYS A 72 -1.73 31.17 -18.44
CA LYS A 72 -0.46 30.90 -19.11
C LYS A 72 0.35 29.83 -18.37
N ASP A 73 1.00 28.97 -19.12
CA ASP A 73 2.07 28.09 -18.63
C ASP A 73 3.39 28.85 -18.69
N PHE A 74 4.23 28.80 -17.64
CA PHE A 74 5.56 29.41 -17.68
C PHE A 74 6.47 28.88 -16.57
N THR A 75 7.76 29.19 -16.68
CA THR A 75 8.78 28.85 -15.69
C THR A 75 9.29 30.11 -14.99
N ILE A 76 9.49 30.05 -13.67
CA ILE A 76 10.29 31.01 -12.90
C ILE A 76 11.54 30.26 -12.43
N ARG A 77 12.73 30.76 -12.78
CA ARG A 77 13.98 30.12 -12.38
C ARG A 77 15.06 31.10 -11.96
N ALA A 78 16.04 30.62 -11.19
CA ALA A 78 17.29 31.33 -11.04
C ALA A 78 18.10 31.33 -12.35
N ALA A 79 18.83 32.42 -12.59
CA ALA A 79 19.87 32.42 -13.62
C ALA A 79 20.95 31.39 -13.28
N ALA A 80 21.65 30.86 -14.30
CA ALA A 80 22.69 29.86 -14.09
C ALA A 80 23.76 30.35 -13.09
N GLY A 81 23.94 29.59 -11.99
CA GLY A 81 24.89 29.92 -10.92
C GLY A 81 24.45 31.05 -9.98
N ALA A 82 23.23 31.57 -10.14
CA ALA A 82 22.66 32.56 -9.23
C ALA A 82 21.98 31.87 -8.04
N GLU A 83 22.23 32.40 -6.84
CA GLU A 83 21.42 32.10 -5.66
C GLU A 83 20.28 33.12 -5.57
N VAL A 84 19.03 32.63 -5.63
CA VAL A 84 17.84 33.47 -5.64
C VAL A 84 16.96 33.11 -4.47
N VAL A 85 16.75 34.08 -3.57
CA VAL A 85 15.88 33.94 -2.40
C VAL A 85 14.61 34.74 -2.62
N LEU A 86 13.46 34.07 -2.67
CA LEU A 86 12.15 34.69 -2.52
C LEU A 86 11.82 34.67 -1.03
N SER A 87 11.73 35.84 -0.39
CA SER A 87 11.59 35.92 1.07
C SER A 87 10.28 36.57 1.50
N GLY A 88 9.63 35.99 2.51
CA GLY A 88 8.45 36.57 3.14
C GLY A 88 8.77 37.56 4.27
N GLU A 89 10.06 37.76 4.60
CA GLU A 89 10.54 38.62 5.68
C GLU A 89 9.85 38.36 7.03
N GLY A 90 9.43 37.12 7.26
CA GLY A 90 8.76 36.65 8.46
C GLY A 90 7.33 37.16 8.64
N SER A 91 6.79 37.88 7.67
CA SER A 91 5.51 38.58 7.82
C SER A 91 4.54 38.39 6.66
N HIS A 92 4.99 37.80 5.55
CA HIS A 92 4.18 37.62 4.36
C HIS A 92 4.26 36.19 3.83
N THR A 93 3.15 35.74 3.27
CA THR A 93 3.12 34.59 2.36
C THR A 93 3.96 34.92 1.13
N ILE A 94 4.84 34.02 0.67
CA ILE A 94 5.75 34.33 -0.45
C ILE A 94 4.99 34.36 -1.79
N MET A 95 4.17 33.35 -2.09
CA MET A 95 3.51 33.20 -3.39
C MET A 95 2.14 32.52 -3.28
N LEU A 96 1.22 32.93 -4.15
CA LEU A 96 -0.07 32.27 -4.36
C LEU A 96 -0.31 32.00 -5.84
N ILE A 97 -0.73 30.77 -6.12
CA ILE A 97 -1.05 30.26 -7.46
C ILE A 97 -2.52 29.78 -7.49
N GLU A 98 -3.35 30.44 -8.31
CA GLU A 98 -4.74 30.09 -8.57
C GLU A 98 -5.04 30.30 -10.08
N ASP A 99 -4.67 29.34 -10.94
CA ASP A 99 -4.76 29.51 -12.41
C ASP A 99 -5.58 28.42 -13.14
N GLY A 100 -6.28 27.58 -12.38
CA GLY A 100 -7.12 26.50 -12.91
C GLY A 100 -6.34 25.23 -13.33
N PRO A 101 -7.02 24.08 -13.44
CA PRO A 101 -6.37 22.75 -13.40
C PRO A 101 -5.60 22.39 -14.67
N LEU A 102 -5.75 23.19 -15.74
CA LEU A 102 -5.11 22.98 -17.04
C LEU A 102 -3.80 23.77 -17.21
N ARG A 103 -3.35 24.52 -16.19
CA ARG A 103 -2.19 25.41 -16.27
C ARG A 103 -1.03 24.93 -15.39
N GLN A 104 0.18 25.04 -15.92
CA GLN A 104 1.41 24.57 -15.28
C GLN A 104 2.37 25.73 -15.00
N ILE A 105 2.73 25.90 -13.73
CA ILE A 105 3.77 26.82 -13.27
C ILE A 105 4.97 26.00 -12.79
N VAL A 106 6.16 26.29 -13.34
CA VAL A 106 7.42 25.64 -12.93
C VAL A 106 8.25 26.62 -12.11
N LEU A 107 8.77 26.17 -10.96
CA LEU A 107 9.59 26.91 -10.01
C LEU A 107 10.91 26.15 -9.86
N GLU A 108 12.02 26.70 -10.36
CA GLU A 108 13.26 25.95 -10.57
C GLU A 108 14.49 26.67 -9.99
N ASP A 109 15.29 25.96 -9.19
CA ASP A 109 16.51 26.48 -8.56
C ASP A 109 16.26 27.73 -7.68
N LEU A 110 15.16 27.75 -6.94
CA LEU A 110 14.73 28.87 -6.08
C LEU A 110 14.77 28.51 -4.60
N ILE A 111 15.11 29.50 -3.76
CA ILE A 111 15.01 29.40 -2.30
C ILE A 111 13.77 30.17 -1.84
N PHE A 112 12.88 29.53 -1.09
CA PHE A 112 11.72 30.14 -0.43
C PHE A 112 12.00 30.20 1.08
N ASP A 113 12.20 31.40 1.60
CA ASP A 113 12.77 31.61 2.95
C ASP A 113 11.93 32.58 3.80
N ASP A 114 11.77 32.24 5.08
CA ASP A 114 11.12 33.08 6.10
C ASP A 114 9.73 33.59 5.66
N GLY A 115 8.95 32.71 5.01
CA GLY A 115 7.55 32.95 4.69
C GLY A 115 6.65 32.81 5.91
N ALA A 116 5.59 33.62 5.99
CA ALA A 116 4.61 33.53 7.08
C ALA A 116 3.17 33.58 6.55
N GLY A 117 2.40 32.51 6.77
CA GLY A 117 0.99 32.44 6.39
C GLY A 117 0.19 33.55 7.10
N THR A 118 -0.49 34.39 6.32
CA THR A 118 -1.18 35.58 6.87
C THR A 118 -2.70 35.44 6.96
N GLN A 119 -3.26 34.40 6.36
CA GLN A 119 -4.70 34.16 6.27
C GLN A 119 -5.04 32.71 6.62
N ASP A 120 -6.31 32.45 6.92
CA ASP A 120 -6.81 31.09 7.20
C ASP A 120 -6.49 30.16 6.02
N GLY A 121 -5.80 29.07 6.34
CA GLY A 121 -5.32 28.08 5.40
C GLY A 121 -4.18 28.53 4.48
N GLU A 122 -3.60 29.73 4.57
CA GLU A 122 -2.40 30.04 3.77
C GLU A 122 -1.17 29.30 4.31
N ALA A 123 -0.30 28.87 3.39
CA ALA A 123 1.04 28.39 3.72
C ALA A 123 2.04 29.55 3.79
N GLY A 124 3.18 29.38 4.48
CA GLY A 124 4.20 30.41 4.60
C GLY A 124 4.89 30.72 3.27
N ALA A 125 5.26 29.71 2.50
CA ALA A 125 5.89 29.92 1.19
C ALA A 125 4.87 29.99 0.06
N VAL A 126 4.33 28.85 -0.38
CA VAL A 126 3.51 28.79 -1.61
C VAL A 126 2.17 28.13 -1.35
N THR A 127 1.09 28.83 -1.65
CA THR A 127 -0.26 28.26 -1.68
C THR A 127 -0.69 28.02 -3.13
N VAL A 128 -1.19 26.83 -3.43
CA VAL A 128 -1.66 26.43 -4.77
C VAL A 128 -3.09 25.94 -4.67
N ILE A 129 -3.99 26.54 -5.45
CA ILE A 129 -5.41 26.18 -5.47
C ILE A 129 -5.83 25.86 -6.90
N GLY A 130 -6.24 24.61 -7.11
CA GLY A 130 -6.79 24.11 -8.38
C GLY A 130 -5.88 24.32 -9.58
N ALA A 131 -4.56 24.33 -9.41
CA ALA A 131 -3.56 24.49 -10.47
C ALA A 131 -2.45 23.43 -10.36
N ARG A 132 -1.62 23.28 -11.40
CA ARG A 132 -0.41 22.45 -11.36
C ARG A 132 0.82 23.30 -11.06
N ALA A 133 1.55 22.95 -10.02
CA ALA A 133 2.82 23.57 -9.65
C ALA A 133 3.95 22.54 -9.61
N ILE A 134 5.05 22.81 -10.30
CA ILE A 134 6.22 21.92 -10.37
C ILE A 134 7.42 22.65 -9.77
N PHE A 135 7.97 22.09 -8.70
CA PHE A 135 9.18 22.56 -8.03
C PHE A 135 10.33 21.64 -8.42
N ARG A 136 11.46 22.23 -8.82
CA ARG A 136 12.67 21.51 -9.18
C ARG A 136 13.86 22.11 -8.46
N ARG A 137 14.58 21.30 -7.68
CA ARG A 137 15.79 21.73 -6.97
C ARG A 137 15.56 23.01 -6.16
N ALA A 138 14.37 23.12 -5.58
CA ALA A 138 13.98 24.25 -4.74
C ALA A 138 14.32 23.96 -3.28
N THR A 139 14.67 25.00 -2.53
CA THR A 139 14.86 24.92 -1.07
C THR A 139 13.74 25.69 -0.39
N LEU A 140 13.00 25.06 0.51
CA LEU A 140 11.94 25.69 1.27
C LEU A 140 12.31 25.61 2.75
N ARG A 141 12.63 26.76 3.35
CA ARG A 141 13.15 26.81 4.71
C ARG A 141 12.59 27.93 5.56
N ASN A 142 12.55 27.72 6.88
CA ASN A 142 12.12 28.71 7.87
C ASN A 142 10.69 29.26 7.63
N ASN A 143 9.85 28.55 6.87
CA ASN A 143 8.50 29.02 6.57
C ASN A 143 7.53 28.57 7.66
N ARG A 144 6.63 29.45 8.04
CA ARG A 144 5.67 29.22 9.13
C ARG A 144 4.23 29.45 8.70
N ALA A 145 3.33 28.60 9.16
CA ALA A 145 1.89 28.81 9.08
C ALA A 145 1.31 28.91 10.50
N PRO A 146 1.27 30.12 11.11
CA PRO A 146 0.69 30.32 12.43
C PRO A 146 -0.84 30.27 12.38
N ALA A 147 -1.48 29.69 13.39
CA ALA A 147 -2.93 29.69 13.56
C ALA A 147 -3.35 30.79 14.54
N PRO A 148 -4.26 31.72 14.18
CA PRO A 148 -5.05 32.41 15.18
C PRO A 148 -6.00 31.42 15.90
N PRO A 149 -6.48 31.73 17.13
CA PRO A 149 -7.42 30.86 17.83
C PRO A 149 -8.67 30.61 16.97
N ALA A 150 -8.91 29.34 16.60
CA ALA A 150 -9.99 28.82 15.75
C ALA A 150 -9.80 28.81 14.21
N ALA A 151 -8.57 28.94 13.68
CA ALA A 151 -8.30 28.81 12.24
C ALA A 151 -7.51 27.53 11.86
N SER A 152 -7.67 27.07 10.61
CA SER A 152 -6.87 25.99 10.02
C SER A 152 -5.63 26.58 9.34
N THR A 153 -4.46 25.94 9.47
CA THR A 153 -3.23 26.42 8.82
C THR A 153 -3.08 25.79 7.44
N GLY A 154 -2.28 26.40 6.56
CA GLY A 154 -1.70 25.66 5.43
C GLY A 154 -0.64 24.67 5.91
N GLY A 155 0.20 24.17 5.01
CA GLY A 155 1.50 23.64 5.45
C GLY A 155 2.41 24.80 5.82
N GLY A 156 3.43 24.59 6.65
CA GLY A 156 4.34 25.68 7.02
C GLY A 156 5.04 26.27 5.80
N ALA A 157 5.46 25.44 4.84
CA ALA A 157 5.98 25.89 3.54
C ALA A 157 4.90 25.91 2.44
N VAL A 158 4.25 24.78 2.15
CA VAL A 158 3.38 24.65 0.97
C VAL A 158 1.99 24.12 1.32
N ARG A 159 0.97 24.64 0.64
CA ARG A 159 -0.38 24.08 0.62
C ARG A 159 -0.84 23.80 -0.80
N LEU A 160 -1.44 22.62 -1.00
CA LEU A 160 -2.16 22.22 -2.21
C LEU A 160 -3.63 21.99 -1.87
N SER A 161 -4.54 22.59 -2.62
CA SER A 161 -5.99 22.38 -2.43
C SER A 161 -6.82 22.56 -3.70
N GLY A 162 -8.11 22.24 -3.62
CA GLY A 162 -9.07 22.50 -4.69
C GLY A 162 -8.76 21.75 -5.99
N GLY A 163 -8.25 20.53 -5.89
CA GLY A 163 -7.81 19.73 -7.04
C GLY A 163 -6.44 20.12 -7.60
N ALA A 164 -5.60 20.82 -6.82
CA ALA A 164 -4.22 21.12 -7.22
C ALA A 164 -3.38 19.84 -7.43
N ASP A 165 -2.35 19.97 -8.28
CA ASP A 165 -1.36 18.92 -8.57
C ASP A 165 0.05 19.47 -8.32
N GLY A 166 0.67 19.06 -7.22
CA GLY A 166 2.03 19.47 -6.84
C GLY A 166 3.06 18.41 -7.23
N ARG A 167 4.16 18.84 -7.86
CA ARG A 167 5.30 17.97 -8.16
C ARG A 167 6.57 18.58 -7.58
N PHE A 168 7.33 17.81 -6.83
CA PHE A 168 8.53 18.26 -6.14
C PHE A 168 9.66 17.29 -6.45
N ASP A 169 10.55 17.71 -7.33
CA ASP A 169 11.69 16.91 -7.77
C ASP A 169 12.97 17.52 -7.21
N ASP A 170 13.71 16.73 -6.42
CA ASP A 170 15.02 17.09 -5.87
C ASP A 170 14.98 18.33 -4.94
N CYS A 171 13.87 18.55 -4.22
CA CYS A 171 13.73 19.69 -3.29
C CYS A 171 14.21 19.38 -1.87
N ILE A 172 14.60 20.43 -1.16
CA ILE A 172 15.03 20.40 0.24
C ILE A 172 14.05 21.21 1.08
N TRP A 173 13.59 20.63 2.20
CA TRP A 173 12.60 21.21 3.09
C TRP A 173 13.08 21.13 4.53
N HIS A 174 13.34 22.26 5.15
CA HIS A 174 13.82 22.23 6.53
C HIS A 174 13.42 23.41 7.39
N ASP A 175 13.36 23.19 8.70
CA ASP A 175 13.03 24.22 9.69
C ASP A 175 11.67 24.92 9.41
N ASN A 176 10.73 24.25 8.76
CA ASN A 176 9.40 24.80 8.51
C ASN A 176 8.44 24.38 9.64
N SER A 177 7.50 25.26 10.00
CA SER A 177 6.56 25.06 11.11
C SER A 177 5.11 25.34 10.76
N ALA A 178 4.19 24.58 11.37
CA ALA A 178 2.75 24.88 11.30
C ALA A 178 2.07 24.49 12.61
N GLN A 179 0.96 25.17 12.94
CA GLN A 179 0.29 24.96 14.23
C GLN A 179 -0.89 23.96 14.20
N THR A 180 -1.43 23.65 13.02
CA THR A 180 -2.58 22.71 12.91
C THR A 180 -2.46 21.69 11.78
N ARG A 181 -1.40 21.79 10.97
CA ARG A 181 -1.07 20.86 9.87
C ARG A 181 0.45 20.70 9.79
N GLY A 182 0.94 20.06 8.73
CA GLY A 182 2.36 19.73 8.64
C GLY A 182 3.29 20.89 8.38
N GLY A 183 4.45 20.84 9.04
CA GLY A 183 5.45 21.91 9.00
C GLY A 183 5.94 22.19 7.59
N ALA A 184 6.05 21.19 6.71
CA ALA A 184 6.45 21.39 5.33
C ALA A 184 5.25 21.53 4.38
N LEU A 185 4.42 20.50 4.25
CA LEU A 185 3.43 20.38 3.17
C LEU A 185 2.05 19.98 3.70
N ALA A 186 1.00 20.67 3.24
CA ALA A 186 -0.39 20.23 3.40
C ALA A 186 -1.04 19.95 2.04
N VAL A 187 -1.61 18.77 1.88
CA VAL A 187 -2.35 18.32 0.67
C VAL A 187 -3.79 18.02 1.07
N VAL A 188 -4.74 18.81 0.56
CA VAL A 188 -6.16 18.73 0.97
C VAL A 188 -7.08 18.72 -0.25
N GLY A 189 -7.75 17.60 -0.54
CA GLY A 189 -8.56 17.49 -1.76
C GLY A 189 -7.74 17.71 -3.03
N ALA A 190 -6.50 17.22 -3.04
CA ALA A 190 -5.47 17.53 -4.04
C ALA A 190 -4.54 16.33 -4.27
N SER A 191 -3.55 16.49 -5.14
CA SER A 191 -2.53 15.48 -5.43
C SER A 191 -1.11 16.01 -5.30
N ALA A 192 -0.19 15.17 -4.84
CA ALA A 192 1.23 15.50 -4.74
C ALA A 192 2.14 14.34 -5.12
N ILE A 193 3.25 14.64 -5.81
CA ILE A 193 4.34 13.69 -6.05
C ILE A 193 5.67 14.31 -5.59
N LEU A 194 6.35 13.62 -4.68
CA LEU A 194 7.68 13.97 -4.19
C LEU A 194 8.68 12.93 -4.70
N ARG A 195 9.70 13.36 -5.45
CA ARG A 195 10.81 12.52 -5.90
C ARG A 195 12.15 13.05 -5.41
N ARG A 196 12.92 12.19 -4.75
CA ARG A 196 14.30 12.50 -4.31
C ARG A 196 14.39 13.75 -3.44
N ASN A 197 13.43 13.91 -2.52
CA ASN A 197 13.42 15.08 -1.62
C ASN A 197 14.16 14.78 -0.31
N GLN A 198 14.48 15.85 0.42
CA GLN A 198 14.93 15.80 1.80
C GLN A 198 14.02 16.67 2.65
N LEU A 199 13.37 16.09 3.65
CA LEU A 199 12.51 16.78 4.60
C LEU A 199 13.06 16.55 6.01
N PHE A 200 13.65 17.57 6.61
CA PHE A 200 14.24 17.43 7.94
C PHE A 200 13.93 18.59 8.87
N ASP A 201 13.83 18.29 10.17
CA ASP A 201 13.55 19.27 11.22
C ASP A 201 12.29 20.13 10.98
N ASN A 202 11.31 19.60 10.22
CA ASN A 202 9.99 20.23 10.07
C ASN A 202 9.11 19.86 11.26
N ARG A 203 8.38 20.86 11.78
CA ARG A 203 7.75 20.75 13.09
C ARG A 203 6.29 21.18 13.08
N ALA A 204 5.45 20.38 13.73
CA ALA A 204 4.08 20.76 14.06
C ALA A 204 3.86 20.93 15.58
N ASP A 205 4.94 20.90 16.37
CA ASP A 205 4.94 20.89 17.83
C ASP A 205 5.32 22.23 18.48
N ILE A 206 5.42 23.32 17.70
CA ILE A 206 5.91 24.63 18.17
C ILE A 206 4.75 25.58 18.48
N ALA A 207 4.83 26.24 19.63
CA ALA A 207 4.02 27.41 19.95
C ALA A 207 4.66 28.67 19.34
N ASP A 208 4.32 29.04 18.11
CA ASP A 208 4.81 30.29 17.48
C ASP A 208 4.16 31.54 18.12
N GLY A 209 4.62 31.93 19.31
CA GLY A 209 4.25 33.19 19.98
C GLY A 209 2.80 33.27 20.49
N VAL A 210 2.02 32.20 20.39
CA VAL A 210 0.68 32.05 20.99
C VAL A 210 0.84 31.38 22.37
N ALA A 211 0.22 31.93 23.40
CA ALA A 211 0.26 31.33 24.74
C ALA A 211 -0.48 29.99 24.75
N GLY A 212 0.23 28.90 25.09
CA GLY A 212 -0.26 27.52 25.10
C GLY A 212 0.19 26.76 23.86
N ALA A 213 1.12 25.81 24.00
CA ALA A 213 1.51 24.93 22.90
C ALA A 213 0.29 24.15 22.40
N PRO A 214 0.08 24.05 21.08
CA PRO A 214 -1.07 23.35 20.55
C PRO A 214 -1.00 21.86 20.91
N VAL A 215 -2.08 21.36 21.49
CA VAL A 215 -2.29 19.94 21.76
C VAL A 215 -2.88 19.28 20.53
N ASN A 216 -2.56 18.01 20.30
CA ASN A 216 -3.18 17.20 19.25
C ASN A 216 -2.88 17.66 17.82
N VAL A 217 -1.69 18.21 17.55
CA VAL A 217 -1.25 18.59 16.19
C VAL A 217 -0.55 17.42 15.50
N VAL A 218 -0.86 17.25 14.22
CA VAL A 218 -0.51 16.06 13.44
C VAL A 218 0.41 16.39 12.25
N GLY A 219 1.19 15.39 11.81
CA GLY A 219 1.91 15.41 10.55
C GLY A 219 3.15 16.30 10.55
N GLY A 220 4.19 16.02 11.32
CA GLY A 220 5.30 16.96 11.57
C GLY A 220 5.91 17.59 10.30
N ALA A 221 6.09 16.81 9.22
CA ALA A 221 6.41 17.38 7.90
C ALA A 221 5.20 17.48 6.97
N ILE A 222 4.42 16.40 6.78
CA ILE A 222 3.37 16.32 5.76
C ILE A 222 2.00 16.03 6.39
N TYR A 223 0.99 16.76 5.94
CA TYR A 223 -0.43 16.55 6.25
C TYR A 223 -1.22 16.22 4.98
N VAL A 224 -2.02 15.16 5.00
CA VAL A 224 -2.82 14.70 3.86
C VAL A 224 -4.28 14.48 4.29
N LEU A 225 -5.23 15.06 3.54
CA LEU A 225 -6.67 14.91 3.78
C LEU A 225 -7.44 14.80 2.47
N ASP A 226 -8.21 13.72 2.32
CA ASP A 226 -9.00 13.38 1.13
C ASP A 226 -8.22 13.60 -0.18
N ALA A 227 -7.00 13.07 -0.22
CA ALA A 227 -5.98 13.45 -1.19
C ALA A 227 -5.10 12.26 -1.61
N LYS A 228 -4.36 12.44 -2.72
CA LYS A 228 -3.40 11.44 -3.21
C LYS A 228 -1.97 11.95 -3.05
N ILE A 229 -1.09 11.16 -2.45
CA ILE A 229 0.33 11.49 -2.38
C ILE A 229 1.21 10.30 -2.73
N ARG A 230 2.26 10.56 -3.52
CA ARG A 230 3.32 9.60 -3.80
C ARG A 230 4.67 10.15 -3.43
N VAL A 231 5.43 9.39 -2.66
CA VAL A 231 6.74 9.75 -2.13
C VAL A 231 7.76 8.71 -2.59
N GLU A 232 8.73 9.15 -3.38
CA GLU A 232 9.74 8.29 -3.99
C GLU A 232 11.13 8.77 -3.57
N ARG A 233 11.95 7.84 -3.08
CA ARG A 233 13.37 8.07 -2.75
C ARG A 233 13.61 9.31 -1.90
N THR A 234 12.73 9.55 -0.94
CA THR A 234 12.73 10.77 -0.14
C THR A 234 13.18 10.45 1.28
N ARG A 235 14.01 11.32 1.86
CA ARG A 235 14.47 11.19 3.24
C ARG A 235 13.67 12.09 4.16
N PHE A 236 13.16 11.52 5.25
CA PHE A 236 12.52 12.22 6.37
C PHE A 236 13.37 12.04 7.61
N SER A 237 13.91 13.13 8.16
CA SER A 237 14.80 13.05 9.33
C SER A 237 14.44 14.07 10.40
N GLY A 238 14.27 13.64 11.65
CA GLY A 238 14.09 14.58 12.77
C GLY A 238 12.80 15.42 12.72
N ASN A 239 11.80 15.02 11.92
CA ASN A 239 10.52 15.73 11.86
C ASN A 239 9.68 15.38 13.10
N ARG A 240 8.92 16.36 13.62
CA ARG A 240 8.26 16.23 14.92
C ARG A 240 6.80 16.70 14.89
N ALA A 241 5.91 15.86 15.38
CA ALA A 241 4.50 16.19 15.61
C ALA A 241 4.19 16.16 17.11
N ALA A 242 3.21 16.97 17.53
CA ALA A 242 2.75 17.01 18.92
C ALA A 242 1.85 15.82 19.29
N TRP A 243 1.34 15.06 18.30
CA TRP A 243 0.41 13.96 18.55
C TRP A 243 0.61 12.77 17.63
N VAL A 244 0.39 12.88 16.31
CA VAL A 244 0.54 11.72 15.43
C VAL A 244 1.26 12.04 14.12
N GLY A 245 2.00 11.07 13.58
CA GLY A 245 2.68 11.18 12.29
C GLY A 245 3.83 12.18 12.33
N GLY A 246 4.95 11.84 12.97
CA GLY A 246 6.09 12.77 13.08
C GLY A 246 6.67 13.21 11.74
N ALA A 247 6.68 12.33 10.73
CA ALA A 247 6.99 12.69 9.35
C ALA A 247 5.72 12.99 8.54
N LEU A 248 4.76 12.06 8.49
CA LEU A 248 3.56 12.18 7.66
C LEU A 248 2.32 11.72 8.40
N TYR A 249 1.27 12.52 8.31
CA TYR A 249 -0.09 12.20 8.74
C TYR A 249 -1.02 12.16 7.53
N ALA A 250 -1.85 11.12 7.44
CA ALA A 250 -2.89 11.00 6.42
C ALA A 250 -4.23 10.58 7.02
N PHE A 251 -5.29 11.23 6.56
CA PHE A 251 -6.68 10.97 6.97
C PHE A 251 -7.59 10.86 5.76
N GLY A 252 -8.54 9.92 5.80
CA GLY A 252 -9.55 9.73 4.77
C GLY A 252 -10.96 9.77 5.33
N THR A 253 -11.79 10.67 4.80
CA THR A 253 -13.19 10.80 5.20
C THR A 253 -14.04 9.69 4.57
N TRP A 254 -14.82 8.98 5.38
CA TRP A 254 -15.86 8.01 4.96
C TRP A 254 -17.03 8.67 4.21
N SER A 255 -16.77 9.22 3.03
CA SER A 255 -17.72 9.97 2.19
C SER A 255 -17.88 9.39 0.79
N VAL A 256 -17.02 8.44 0.43
CA VAL A 256 -17.01 7.69 -0.83
C VAL A 256 -17.27 6.20 -0.53
N PRO A 257 -17.62 5.38 -1.54
CA PRO A 257 -17.79 3.94 -1.35
C PRO A 257 -16.55 3.32 -0.68
N GLU A 258 -16.78 2.37 0.22
CA GLU A 258 -15.76 1.77 1.08
C GLU A 258 -14.55 1.21 0.32
N GLU A 259 -14.77 0.72 -0.90
CA GLU A 259 -13.72 0.15 -1.77
C GLU A 259 -12.77 1.21 -2.33
N VAL A 260 -13.19 2.47 -2.41
CA VAL A 260 -12.38 3.57 -2.96
C VAL A 260 -11.79 4.37 -1.81
N PRO A 261 -10.47 4.35 -1.56
CA PRO A 261 -9.90 5.17 -0.50
C PRO A 261 -10.16 6.65 -0.75
N ALA A 262 -10.59 7.35 0.29
CA ALA A 262 -10.69 8.81 0.28
C ALA A 262 -9.29 9.45 0.20
N THR A 263 -8.31 8.81 0.83
CA THR A 263 -6.90 9.22 0.79
C THR A 263 -6.00 8.04 0.40
N ASP A 264 -5.12 8.25 -0.58
CA ASP A 264 -4.16 7.25 -1.05
C ASP A 264 -2.73 7.76 -0.84
N VAL A 265 -1.93 6.96 -0.14
CA VAL A 265 -0.53 7.26 0.18
C VAL A 265 0.35 6.13 -0.35
N THR A 266 1.31 6.47 -1.21
CA THR A 266 2.33 5.53 -1.65
C THR A 266 3.74 6.02 -1.32
N VAL A 267 4.54 5.16 -0.70
CA VAL A 267 5.92 5.43 -0.28
C VAL A 267 6.84 4.37 -0.90
N VAL A 268 7.88 4.81 -1.61
CA VAL A 268 8.78 3.92 -2.35
C VAL A 268 10.22 4.32 -2.11
N GLY A 269 11.08 3.36 -1.76
CA GLY A 269 12.53 3.57 -1.67
C GLY A 269 12.95 4.68 -0.71
N SER A 270 12.10 5.00 0.27
CA SER A 270 12.23 6.19 1.11
C SER A 270 12.74 5.83 2.50
N THR A 271 13.31 6.81 3.19
CA THR A 271 14.02 6.59 4.45
C THR A 271 13.46 7.52 5.53
N PHE A 272 13.02 6.97 6.66
CA PHE A 272 12.47 7.67 7.81
C PHE A 272 13.35 7.42 9.02
N VAL A 273 14.03 8.46 9.49
CA VAL A 273 15.03 8.34 10.55
C VAL A 273 14.76 9.34 11.66
N ASN A 274 14.73 8.87 12.91
CA ASN A 274 14.60 9.74 14.09
C ASN A 274 13.39 10.70 14.05
N ASN A 275 12.29 10.33 13.38
CA ASN A 275 11.07 11.13 13.41
C ASN A 275 10.28 10.81 14.68
N GLN A 276 9.57 11.81 15.21
CA GLN A 276 8.93 11.69 16.52
C GLN A 276 7.50 12.22 16.55
N ALA A 277 6.63 11.49 17.23
CA ALA A 277 5.32 11.96 17.62
C ALA A 277 5.22 11.95 19.15
N MET A 278 5.34 13.12 19.78
CA MET A 278 5.43 13.24 21.24
C MET A 278 4.62 14.41 21.75
N ASN A 279 3.91 14.18 22.84
CA ASN A 279 3.12 15.19 23.51
C ASN A 279 4.01 16.30 24.08
N VAL A 280 3.68 17.56 23.81
CA VAL A 280 4.45 18.70 24.32
C VAL A 280 4.07 18.94 25.79
N ALA A 281 5.05 18.83 26.70
CA ALA A 281 4.91 18.83 28.17
C ALA A 281 4.22 20.06 28.83
N ALA A 282 3.74 21.04 28.05
CA ALA A 282 3.24 22.32 28.54
C ALA A 282 1.72 22.54 28.34
N SER A 283 0.94 21.51 27.99
CA SER A 283 -0.47 21.68 27.69
C SER A 283 -1.43 21.51 28.88
N ALA A 284 -2.48 22.33 28.91
CA ALA A 284 -3.55 22.29 29.93
C ALA A 284 -4.67 21.26 29.64
N GLN A 285 -4.59 20.52 28.53
CA GLN A 285 -5.51 19.43 28.20
C GLN A 285 -4.76 18.09 28.25
N PRO A 286 -5.41 16.99 28.70
CA PRO A 286 -4.90 15.64 28.48
C PRO A 286 -4.68 15.44 26.99
N PRO A 287 -3.44 15.29 26.51
CA PRO A 287 -3.21 14.95 25.12
C PRO A 287 -3.69 13.50 24.87
N GLY A 288 -4.11 13.19 23.65
CA GLY A 288 -4.34 11.79 23.25
C GLY A 288 -3.03 10.98 23.27
N VAL A 289 -3.13 9.66 23.09
CA VAL A 289 -1.93 8.82 22.92
C VAL A 289 -1.25 9.22 21.60
N SER A 290 0.04 9.52 21.65
CA SER A 290 0.81 9.84 20.44
C SER A 290 1.16 8.59 19.64
N GLY A 291 1.25 8.69 18.32
CA GLY A 291 1.52 7.51 17.51
C GLY A 291 2.11 7.79 16.14
N GLY A 292 2.83 6.81 15.61
CA GLY A 292 3.44 6.89 14.28
C GLY A 292 4.55 7.93 14.26
N GLY A 293 5.67 7.64 14.92
CA GLY A 293 6.83 8.52 14.93
C GLY A 293 7.25 8.91 13.51
N ALA A 294 7.17 7.98 12.55
CA ALA A 294 7.25 8.29 11.13
C ALA A 294 5.87 8.57 10.50
N LEU A 295 5.03 7.55 10.37
CA LEU A 295 3.77 7.60 9.61
C LEU A 295 2.57 7.35 10.50
N HIS A 296 1.54 8.19 10.38
CA HIS A 296 0.20 7.90 10.90
C HIS A 296 -0.83 7.92 9.78
N VAL A 297 -1.64 6.87 9.71
CA VAL A 297 -2.73 6.75 8.75
C VAL A 297 -4.01 6.36 9.46
N GLU A 298 -5.11 7.01 9.09
CA GLU A 298 -6.37 6.88 9.80
C GLU A 298 -7.59 6.92 8.87
N ASP A 299 -8.56 6.07 9.20
CA ASP A 299 -9.86 5.94 8.56
C ASP A 299 -9.77 5.46 7.11
N HIS A 300 -10.38 6.16 6.17
CA HIS A 300 -10.54 5.70 4.79
C HIS A 300 -9.28 5.92 3.96
N VAL A 301 -8.12 5.58 4.54
CA VAL A 301 -6.79 5.65 3.94
C VAL A 301 -6.35 4.27 3.48
N THR A 302 -5.74 4.24 2.30
CA THR A 302 -4.86 3.15 1.89
C THR A 302 -3.41 3.63 1.86
N LEU A 303 -2.53 2.91 2.55
CA LEU A 303 -1.09 3.16 2.58
C LEU A 303 -0.35 1.98 1.93
N ARG A 304 0.57 2.29 1.01
CA ARG A 304 1.45 1.30 0.40
C ARG A 304 2.91 1.72 0.57
N VAL A 305 3.71 0.85 1.16
CA VAL A 305 5.12 1.08 1.46
C VAL A 305 5.97 0.01 0.77
N TYR A 306 6.93 0.44 -0.03
CA TYR A 306 7.81 -0.44 -0.77
C TYR A 306 9.26 -0.07 -0.54
N SER A 307 10.10 -1.08 -0.31
CA SER A 307 11.57 -0.94 -0.36
C SER A 307 12.09 0.19 0.53
N SER A 308 11.44 0.46 1.67
CA SER A 308 11.66 1.65 2.48
C SER A 308 12.27 1.31 3.84
N ARG A 309 12.92 2.29 4.46
CA ARG A 309 13.62 2.16 5.73
C ARG A 309 12.97 3.01 6.83
N PHE A 310 12.78 2.41 7.99
CA PHE A 310 12.31 3.07 9.20
C PHE A 310 13.29 2.78 10.32
N GLU A 311 14.06 3.78 10.72
CA GLU A 311 15.13 3.62 11.69
C GLU A 311 14.96 4.60 12.85
N ASP A 312 14.96 4.07 14.06
CA ASP A 312 15.00 4.84 15.31
C ASP A 312 13.89 5.91 15.43
N ASN A 313 12.73 5.67 14.82
CA ASN A 313 11.58 6.55 14.97
C ASN A 313 10.85 6.23 16.29
N HIS A 314 10.22 7.23 16.89
CA HIS A 314 9.74 7.12 18.26
C HIS A 314 8.37 7.78 18.49
N SER A 315 7.50 7.12 19.25
CA SER A 315 6.23 7.69 19.73
C SER A 315 5.73 6.94 20.98
N GLN A 316 4.47 7.17 21.41
CA GLN A 316 3.85 6.33 22.44
C GLN A 316 3.30 5.01 21.88
N TRP A 317 2.75 5.02 20.65
CA TRP A 317 2.27 3.84 19.90
C TRP A 317 2.83 3.81 18.48
N ALA A 318 3.61 2.78 18.13
CA ALA A 318 4.36 2.69 16.87
C ALA A 318 5.40 3.80 16.66
N GLY A 319 6.67 3.45 16.83
CA GLY A 319 7.77 4.29 16.41
C GLY A 319 7.72 4.56 14.90
N ALA A 320 7.42 3.55 14.07
CA ALA A 320 7.34 3.72 12.62
C ALA A 320 5.92 4.04 12.13
N ILE A 321 5.01 3.05 12.08
CA ILE A 321 3.71 3.18 11.40
C ILE A 321 2.58 2.95 12.39
N ASN A 322 1.76 3.98 12.62
CA ASN A 322 0.49 3.85 13.33
C ASN A 322 -0.67 3.84 12.34
N ALA A 323 -1.51 2.82 12.41
CA ALA A 323 -2.62 2.58 11.51
C ALA A 323 -3.92 2.40 12.30
N TYR A 324 -4.93 3.20 11.96
CA TYR A 324 -6.23 3.14 12.63
C TYR A 324 -7.34 3.04 11.59
N ARG A 325 -7.98 1.86 11.49
CA ARG A 325 -9.04 1.53 10.52
C ARG A 325 -8.67 1.66 9.04
N THR A 326 -7.39 1.52 8.72
CA THR A 326 -6.86 1.70 7.36
C THR A 326 -6.67 0.39 6.61
N VAL A 327 -6.30 0.48 5.33
CA VAL A 327 -5.66 -0.62 4.59
C VAL A 327 -4.19 -0.29 4.45
N VAL A 328 -3.30 -1.21 4.83
CA VAL A 328 -1.85 -1.01 4.78
C VAL A 328 -1.16 -2.18 4.09
N GLU A 329 -0.29 -1.88 3.14
CA GLU A 329 0.58 -2.84 2.48
C GLU A 329 2.05 -2.44 2.69
N VAL A 330 2.87 -3.37 3.15
CA VAL A 330 4.31 -3.18 3.36
C VAL A 330 5.09 -4.27 2.65
N HIS A 331 5.98 -3.88 1.76
CA HIS A 331 6.77 -4.79 0.94
C HIS A 331 8.25 -4.45 1.04
N ASP A 332 9.07 -5.50 1.17
CA ASP A 332 10.52 -5.47 1.06
C ASP A 332 11.17 -4.33 1.87
N SER A 333 10.65 -4.06 3.06
CA SER A 333 11.02 -2.89 3.86
C SER A 333 11.76 -3.28 5.13
N VAL A 334 12.51 -2.33 5.69
CA VAL A 334 13.39 -2.53 6.84
C VAL A 334 12.95 -1.63 7.99
N PHE A 335 12.74 -2.22 9.16
CA PHE A 335 12.37 -1.55 10.40
C PHE A 335 13.43 -1.88 11.46
N ARG A 336 14.14 -0.88 11.98
CA ARG A 336 15.18 -1.09 13.01
C ARG A 336 15.07 -0.05 14.11
N GLY A 337 15.07 -0.48 15.38
CA GLY A 337 15.21 0.44 16.51
C GLY A 337 14.02 1.38 16.75
N ASN A 338 12.93 1.17 16.02
CA ASN A 338 11.70 1.94 16.23
C ASN A 338 11.12 1.56 17.59
N SER A 339 10.65 2.55 18.34
CA SER A 339 10.22 2.35 19.72
C SER A 339 8.94 3.09 20.07
N ALA A 340 8.23 2.50 21.03
CA ALA A 340 7.05 2.98 21.69
C ALA A 340 7.32 3.01 23.21
N ASP A 341 7.10 4.15 23.88
CA ASP A 341 7.31 4.29 25.33
C ASP A 341 6.11 4.98 26.03
N VAL A 342 5.93 4.68 27.31
CA VAL A 342 4.88 5.20 28.19
C VAL A 342 5.30 6.49 28.89
N ASP A 343 5.29 7.61 28.17
CA ASP A 343 5.25 8.93 28.83
C ASP A 343 3.82 9.23 29.39
N GLY A 344 3.36 8.40 30.34
CA GLY A 344 2.73 8.86 31.59
C GLY A 344 1.31 9.43 31.64
N PHE A 345 0.47 9.44 30.59
CA PHE A 345 -0.83 10.14 30.69
C PHE A 345 -2.09 9.28 30.96
N PHE A 346 -2.12 7.99 30.60
CA PHE A 346 -3.32 7.13 30.79
C PHE A 346 -3.07 5.75 31.40
N GLY A 347 -1.82 5.37 31.69
CA GLY A 347 -1.49 4.02 32.17
C GLY A 347 -1.75 2.90 31.14
N LEU A 348 -2.02 3.27 29.88
CA LEU A 348 -2.07 2.33 28.76
C LEU A 348 -0.65 1.85 28.41
N PRO A 349 -0.46 0.57 28.06
CA PRO A 349 0.83 0.06 27.63
C PRO A 349 1.27 0.68 26.29
N ALA A 350 2.59 0.81 26.11
CA ALA A 350 3.18 1.11 24.81
C ALA A 350 2.94 -0.05 23.85
N ALA A 351 2.43 0.23 22.65
CA ALA A 351 1.95 -0.77 21.70
C ALA A 351 2.67 -0.63 20.35
N GLY A 352 3.22 -1.75 19.86
CA GLY A 352 3.88 -1.83 18.56
C GLY A 352 5.18 -1.04 18.55
N GLY A 353 6.35 -1.64 18.75
CA GLY A 353 7.60 -0.86 18.70
C GLY A 353 7.83 -0.26 17.30
N ALA A 354 7.61 -1.07 16.26
CA ALA A 354 7.63 -0.62 14.88
C ALA A 354 6.24 -0.22 14.37
N ILE A 355 5.25 -1.11 14.46
CA ILE A 355 3.96 -0.95 13.81
C ILE A 355 2.80 -1.23 14.78
N ASN A 356 1.78 -0.39 14.73
CA ASN A 356 0.52 -0.57 15.45
C ASN A 356 -0.63 -0.51 14.46
N GLN A 357 -1.54 -1.49 14.50
CA GLN A 357 -2.83 -1.43 13.82
C GLN A 357 -3.99 -1.62 14.80
N THR A 358 -5.03 -0.79 14.67
CA THR A 358 -6.19 -0.81 15.57
C THR A 358 -7.49 -0.55 14.81
N SER A 359 -8.57 -1.20 15.23
CA SER A 359 -9.87 -1.16 14.53
C SER A 359 -11.00 -0.50 15.31
N ALA A 360 -10.79 -0.20 16.59
CA ALA A 360 -11.86 0.23 17.49
C ALA A 360 -12.67 1.43 16.96
N ASP A 361 -13.95 1.27 16.66
CA ASP A 361 -14.82 2.33 16.16
C ASP A 361 -15.44 3.16 17.30
N PHE A 362 -15.90 4.36 16.95
CA PHE A 362 -16.49 5.33 17.87
C PHE A 362 -17.81 5.90 17.32
N ASN A 363 -18.58 6.48 18.23
CA ASN A 363 -19.79 7.22 17.86
C ASN A 363 -19.40 8.58 17.26
N ASP A 364 -19.58 8.71 15.95
CA ASP A 364 -19.31 9.95 15.22
C ASP A 364 -20.37 10.16 14.10
N PRO A 365 -20.46 11.37 13.51
CA PRO A 365 -21.44 11.65 12.47
C PRO A 365 -21.34 10.74 11.24
N SER A 366 -20.13 10.32 10.83
CA SER A 366 -19.96 9.44 9.67
C SER A 366 -20.26 7.98 10.00
N THR A 367 -20.45 7.60 11.27
CA THR A 367 -21.04 6.29 11.64
C THR A 367 -22.56 6.39 11.79
N ALA A 368 -23.18 7.52 11.42
CA ALA A 368 -24.57 7.84 11.78
C ALA A 368 -24.80 7.70 13.29
N PHE A 369 -23.86 8.21 14.08
CA PHE A 369 -23.82 8.16 15.54
C PHE A 369 -23.83 6.73 16.10
N GLY A 370 -22.98 5.87 15.52
CA GLY A 370 -22.80 4.47 15.93
C GLY A 370 -23.71 3.46 15.19
N ALA A 371 -24.54 3.87 14.24
CA ALA A 371 -25.42 2.96 13.50
C ALA A 371 -24.76 2.20 12.34
N ILE A 372 -23.57 2.61 11.88
CA ILE A 372 -22.84 1.99 10.76
C ILE A 372 -21.58 1.31 11.30
N ASN A 373 -21.46 -0.01 11.20
CA ASN A 373 -20.21 -0.72 11.45
C ASN A 373 -19.27 -0.57 10.23
N ARG A 374 -18.10 0.04 10.42
CA ARG A 374 -17.10 0.21 9.36
C ARG A 374 -16.17 -1.00 9.32
N ARG A 375 -15.54 -1.28 8.18
CA ARG A 375 -14.52 -2.34 8.13
C ARG A 375 -13.43 -2.14 9.19
N PRO A 376 -12.88 -3.25 9.71
CA PRO A 376 -11.71 -3.21 10.57
C PRO A 376 -10.45 -2.82 9.78
N ALA A 377 -9.36 -2.59 10.52
CA ALA A 377 -8.04 -2.40 9.93
C ALA A 377 -7.58 -3.69 9.21
N SER A 378 -6.85 -3.51 8.11
CA SER A 378 -6.23 -4.61 7.37
C SER A 378 -4.80 -4.25 7.02
N MET A 379 -3.89 -5.18 7.27
CA MET A 379 -2.47 -5.02 7.01
C MET A 379 -1.88 -6.27 6.38
N ARG A 380 -1.11 -6.06 5.31
CA ARG A 380 -0.28 -7.09 4.68
C ARG A 380 1.18 -6.69 4.69
N ILE A 381 2.04 -7.62 5.09
CA ILE A 381 3.49 -7.44 5.16
C ILE A 381 4.15 -8.58 4.40
N THR A 382 5.11 -8.27 3.54
CA THR A 382 5.83 -9.28 2.75
C THR A 382 7.30 -8.93 2.60
N GLY A 383 8.17 -9.93 2.71
CA GLY A 383 9.59 -9.77 2.41
C GLY A 383 10.31 -8.78 3.32
N SER A 384 9.79 -8.50 4.52
CA SER A 384 10.23 -7.35 5.32
C SER A 384 11.03 -7.78 6.55
N PHE A 385 11.99 -6.94 6.94
CA PHE A 385 12.87 -7.18 8.08
C PHE A 385 12.52 -6.25 9.23
N PHE A 386 12.34 -6.85 10.41
CA PHE A 386 12.08 -6.17 11.66
C PHE A 386 13.18 -6.52 12.65
N GLN A 387 13.89 -5.48 13.11
CA GLN A 387 14.79 -5.57 14.24
C GLN A 387 14.30 -4.63 15.34
N GLY A 388 13.97 -5.19 16.49
CA GLY A 388 13.53 -4.42 17.64
C GLY A 388 14.68 -3.58 18.20
N ARG A 389 15.60 -4.21 18.94
CA ARG A 389 16.76 -3.50 19.48
C ARG A 389 17.77 -3.16 18.40
N HIS A 390 18.09 -1.88 18.29
CA HIS A 390 19.08 -1.38 17.35
C HIS A 390 19.59 -0.01 17.84
N GLY A 391 20.87 0.28 17.61
CA GLY A 391 21.46 1.54 18.00
C GLY A 391 21.35 1.79 19.51
N GLY A 392 20.61 2.83 19.90
CA GLY A 392 20.35 3.18 21.30
C GLY A 392 19.08 2.56 21.90
N THR A 393 18.26 1.88 21.10
CA THR A 393 16.98 1.32 21.53
C THR A 393 17.19 -0.01 22.25
N THR A 394 16.90 -0.03 23.55
CA THR A 394 17.03 -1.22 24.41
C THR A 394 15.71 -1.93 24.69
N THR A 395 14.61 -1.21 24.60
CA THR A 395 13.25 -1.71 24.79
C THR A 395 12.38 -1.12 23.70
N THR A 396 11.57 -1.94 23.05
CA THR A 396 10.85 -1.53 21.84
C THR A 396 9.41 -1.11 22.13
N ALA A 397 8.69 -1.85 22.98
CA ALA A 397 7.33 -1.58 23.42
C ALA A 397 6.99 -2.40 24.68
N HIS A 398 5.75 -2.29 25.16
CA HIS A 398 5.21 -3.16 26.20
C HIS A 398 4.40 -4.33 25.60
N GLN A 399 3.77 -4.11 24.45
CA GLN A 399 2.99 -5.12 23.74
C GLN A 399 3.32 -5.08 22.25
N GLY A 400 3.71 -6.22 21.69
CA GLY A 400 4.11 -6.29 20.29
C GLY A 400 5.39 -5.49 20.07
N GLY A 401 6.55 -6.03 20.45
CA GLY A 401 7.81 -5.31 20.35
C GLY A 401 8.13 -4.87 18.92
N CYS A 402 7.65 -5.62 17.92
CA CYS A 402 7.64 -5.16 16.54
C CYS A 402 6.22 -4.79 16.07
N ILE A 403 5.23 -5.66 16.20
CA ILE A 403 3.87 -5.44 15.69
C ILE A 403 2.81 -5.62 16.77
N PHE A 404 1.89 -4.65 16.85
CA PHE A 404 0.66 -4.75 17.61
C PHE A 404 -0.56 -4.71 16.69
N SER A 405 -1.53 -5.60 16.91
CA SER A 405 -2.80 -5.67 16.20
C SER A 405 -3.98 -5.85 17.15
N ASP A 406 -4.98 -4.96 17.04
CA ASP A 406 -6.21 -5.03 17.83
C ASP A 406 -7.49 -4.80 16.99
N GLY A 407 -8.43 -5.74 17.10
CA GLY A 407 -9.75 -5.67 16.46
C GLY A 407 -10.73 -4.72 17.14
N ASP A 408 -11.92 -4.60 16.57
CA ASP A 408 -12.96 -3.71 17.09
C ASP A 408 -13.80 -4.38 18.18
N ARG A 409 -13.30 -4.27 19.41
CA ARG A 409 -14.02 -4.77 20.58
C ARG A 409 -15.28 -3.93 20.91
N ASN A 410 -15.28 -2.64 20.57
CA ASN A 410 -16.43 -1.76 20.86
C ASN A 410 -17.65 -2.22 20.06
N ARG A 411 -17.47 -2.59 18.80
CA ARG A 411 -18.52 -3.12 17.93
C ARG A 411 -18.88 -4.56 18.25
N LEU A 412 -17.89 -5.43 18.46
CA LEU A 412 -18.15 -6.83 18.74
C LEU A 412 -19.00 -7.04 20.00
N LEU A 413 -18.75 -6.25 21.05
CA LEU A 413 -19.39 -6.43 22.37
C LEU A 413 -20.43 -5.37 22.71
N GLY A 414 -20.50 -4.28 21.94
CA GLY A 414 -21.18 -3.06 22.35
C GLY A 414 -20.41 -2.31 23.43
N ASN A 415 -20.53 -0.98 23.42
CA ASN A 415 -19.95 -0.09 24.42
C ASN A 415 -20.92 1.05 24.75
N ASP A 416 -21.69 0.86 25.83
CA ASP A 416 -22.67 1.85 26.30
C ASP A 416 -22.01 3.17 26.70
N ALA A 417 -20.78 3.15 27.23
CA ALA A 417 -20.07 4.36 27.64
C ALA A 417 -19.67 5.23 26.43
N LEU A 418 -19.48 4.61 25.27
CA LEU A 418 -19.15 5.28 24.01
C LEU A 418 -20.36 5.43 23.07
N ASN A 419 -21.55 5.01 23.49
CA ASN A 419 -22.75 4.92 22.65
C ASN A 419 -22.49 4.18 21.32
N VAL A 420 -21.74 3.08 21.38
CA VAL A 420 -21.49 2.21 20.23
C VAL A 420 -22.31 0.93 20.43
N PRO A 421 -23.36 0.67 19.63
CA PRO A 421 -24.14 -0.56 19.75
C PRO A 421 -23.32 -1.75 19.26
N GLN A 422 -23.66 -2.92 19.78
CA GLN A 422 -23.12 -4.17 19.27
C GLN A 422 -23.56 -4.39 17.81
N ASP A 423 -22.62 -4.69 16.91
CA ASP A 423 -22.89 -4.99 15.51
C ASP A 423 -21.81 -5.90 14.89
N GLY A 424 -22.20 -6.72 13.90
CA GLY A 424 -21.32 -7.70 13.24
C GLY A 424 -20.93 -8.94 14.06
N GLY A 425 -20.33 -9.91 13.39
CA GLY A 425 -19.72 -11.11 13.99
C GLY A 425 -18.23 -10.96 14.30
N LEU A 426 -17.55 -12.07 14.60
CA LEU A 426 -16.10 -12.07 14.81
C LEU A 426 -15.34 -11.67 13.55
N SER A 427 -15.72 -12.21 12.38
CA SER A 427 -15.09 -11.88 11.09
C SER A 427 -15.16 -10.39 10.77
N ASP A 428 -16.28 -9.75 11.11
CA ASP A 428 -16.54 -8.35 10.75
C ASP A 428 -15.77 -7.37 11.65
N ASN A 429 -15.31 -7.83 12.81
CA ASN A 429 -14.68 -7.00 13.83
C ASN A 429 -13.22 -7.39 14.12
N ARG A 430 -12.69 -8.46 13.51
CA ARG A 430 -11.28 -8.82 13.62
C ARG A 430 -10.43 -7.92 12.74
N ALA A 431 -9.36 -7.36 13.30
CA ALA A 431 -8.29 -6.78 12.49
C ALA A 431 -7.67 -7.89 11.62
N GLN A 432 -7.29 -7.57 10.38
CA GLN A 432 -6.63 -8.52 9.47
C GLN A 432 -5.12 -8.25 9.47
N LEU A 433 -4.32 -9.28 9.73
CA LEU A 433 -2.86 -9.20 9.71
C LEU A 433 -2.28 -10.39 8.93
N GLU A 434 -1.82 -10.11 7.71
CA GLU A 434 -1.14 -11.08 6.84
C GLU A 434 0.37 -10.78 6.81
N ILE A 435 1.20 -11.77 7.11
CA ILE A 435 2.66 -11.66 7.14
C ILE A 435 3.26 -12.85 6.39
N HIS A 436 4.06 -12.57 5.37
CA HIS A 436 4.75 -13.60 4.59
C HIS A 436 6.23 -13.25 4.40
N ASP A 437 7.08 -14.26 4.23
CA ASP A 437 8.49 -14.09 3.84
C ASP A 437 9.24 -13.05 4.71
N SER A 438 8.90 -12.91 5.99
CA SER A 438 9.40 -11.82 6.82
C SER A 438 10.24 -12.33 7.99
N VAL A 439 11.19 -11.51 8.43
CA VAL A 439 12.12 -11.86 9.51
C VAL A 439 11.95 -10.87 10.66
N PHE A 440 11.60 -11.39 11.83
CA PHE A 440 11.54 -10.68 13.11
C PHE A 440 12.71 -11.13 13.97
N PHE A 441 13.53 -10.18 14.39
CA PHE A 441 14.76 -10.44 15.14
C PHE A 441 14.89 -9.47 16.32
N ASP A 442 15.15 -9.98 17.52
CA ASP A 442 15.42 -9.15 18.72
C ASP A 442 14.30 -8.13 18.95
N CYS A 443 13.05 -8.58 18.76
CA CYS A 443 11.85 -7.80 19.01
C CYS A 443 11.45 -8.03 20.48
N ASP A 444 11.67 -7.03 21.33
CA ASP A 444 11.65 -7.25 22.77
C ASP A 444 10.66 -6.35 23.49
N VAL A 445 9.82 -6.95 24.32
CA VAL A 445 8.89 -6.24 25.21
C VAL A 445 9.36 -6.30 26.65
N GLU A 446 9.26 -5.15 27.32
CA GLU A 446 9.58 -5.00 28.74
C GLU A 446 8.63 -3.98 29.35
N VAL A 447 8.13 -4.24 30.57
CA VAL A 447 7.23 -3.32 31.27
C VAL A 447 7.79 -2.93 32.64
N PRO A 448 8.26 -1.68 32.83
CA PRO A 448 8.92 -1.28 34.08
C PRO A 448 7.97 -1.17 35.29
N SER A 449 6.64 -1.11 35.13
CA SER A 449 5.67 -1.28 36.23
C SER A 449 4.19 -1.42 35.79
N PHE A 450 3.40 -2.19 36.56
CA PHE A 450 1.93 -2.34 36.55
C PHE A 450 1.22 -3.00 35.34
N ASN A 451 1.92 -3.34 34.25
CA ASN A 451 1.37 -4.12 33.14
C ASN A 451 2.26 -5.34 32.83
N VAL A 452 1.73 -6.29 32.07
CA VAL A 452 2.43 -7.51 31.66
C VAL A 452 2.92 -7.34 30.22
N GLY A 453 4.21 -7.61 29.96
CA GLY A 453 4.78 -7.61 28.62
C GLY A 453 4.17 -8.73 27.78
N MET A 454 3.75 -8.47 26.55
CA MET A 454 3.10 -9.50 25.71
C MET A 454 3.55 -9.43 24.25
N GLY A 455 3.97 -10.57 23.69
CA GLY A 455 4.34 -10.68 22.28
C GLY A 455 5.62 -9.92 21.98
N GLY A 456 6.78 -10.54 22.21
CA GLY A 456 8.07 -9.91 21.91
C GLY A 456 8.11 -9.44 20.45
N ALA A 457 7.81 -10.31 19.49
CA ALA A 457 7.64 -9.89 18.10
C ALA A 457 6.23 -9.35 17.81
N ILE A 458 5.20 -10.15 18.04
CA ILE A 458 3.83 -9.87 17.57
C ILE A 458 2.82 -10.01 18.72
N PHE A 459 1.98 -9.01 18.88
CA PHE A 459 0.79 -9.06 19.71
C PHE A 459 -0.47 -9.00 18.84
N ALA A 460 -1.33 -10.01 18.95
CA ALA A 460 -2.56 -10.13 18.18
C ALA A 460 -3.76 -10.32 19.13
N ASN A 461 -4.61 -9.31 19.23
CA ASN A 461 -5.85 -9.35 20.02
C ASN A 461 -7.05 -9.12 19.10
N LEU A 462 -8.07 -9.97 19.18
CA LEU A 462 -9.21 -9.95 18.27
C LEU A 462 -8.77 -9.76 16.80
N THR A 463 -7.83 -10.58 16.37
CA THR A 463 -7.16 -10.48 15.06
C THR A 463 -7.32 -11.78 14.29
N GLU A 464 -7.46 -11.65 12.98
CA GLU A 464 -7.23 -12.73 12.01
C GLU A 464 -5.76 -12.63 11.59
N LEU A 465 -4.93 -13.54 12.10
CA LEU A 465 -3.48 -13.56 11.88
C LEU A 465 -3.14 -14.69 10.90
N GLU A 466 -2.46 -14.34 9.82
CA GLU A 466 -1.81 -15.26 8.89
C GLU A 466 -0.31 -14.98 8.92
N LEU A 467 0.48 -15.98 9.33
CA LEU A 467 1.94 -15.89 9.42
C LEU A 467 2.57 -17.06 8.68
N GLU A 468 3.12 -16.79 7.51
CA GLU A 468 3.59 -17.82 6.60
C GLU A 468 5.07 -17.63 6.24
N ASP A 469 5.80 -18.74 6.09
CA ASP A 469 7.16 -18.77 5.54
C ASP A 469 8.09 -17.71 6.16
N SER A 470 7.99 -17.52 7.47
CA SER A 470 8.64 -16.42 8.20
C SER A 470 9.57 -16.92 9.30
N LEU A 471 10.45 -16.02 9.77
CA LEU A 471 11.33 -16.26 10.91
C LEU A 471 10.96 -15.33 12.07
N VAL A 472 10.72 -15.90 13.25
CA VAL A 472 10.58 -15.16 14.50
C VAL A 472 11.66 -15.66 15.45
N ILE A 473 12.71 -14.86 15.62
CA ILE A 473 13.94 -15.30 16.25
C ILE A 473 14.45 -14.33 17.31
N GLU A 474 14.99 -14.88 18.39
CA GLU A 474 15.62 -14.13 19.49
C GLU A 474 14.76 -12.98 20.05
N SER A 475 13.44 -13.13 20.04
CA SER A 475 12.51 -12.14 20.58
C SER A 475 12.11 -12.49 22.01
N ASP A 476 12.11 -11.50 22.91
CA ASP A 476 11.89 -11.74 24.33
C ASP A 476 10.69 -10.98 24.91
N ALA A 477 9.98 -11.65 25.82
CA ALA A 477 9.01 -11.09 26.73
C ALA A 477 9.58 -11.08 28.16
N LEU A 478 10.09 -9.93 28.56
CA LEU A 478 10.89 -9.74 29.79
C LEU A 478 10.04 -9.35 31.00
N LEU A 479 10.58 -9.63 32.19
CA LEU A 479 10.02 -9.41 33.53
C LEU A 479 8.90 -10.37 33.95
N ASP A 480 8.75 -10.50 35.28
CA ASP A 480 7.84 -11.45 35.93
C ASP A 480 6.40 -11.38 35.37
N GLY A 481 5.94 -12.49 34.82
CA GLY A 481 4.61 -12.65 34.26
C GLY A 481 4.47 -12.34 32.76
N ALA A 482 5.52 -11.89 32.06
CA ALA A 482 5.47 -11.57 30.63
C ALA A 482 5.19 -12.80 29.73
N LEU A 483 4.46 -12.62 28.63
CA LEU A 483 3.82 -13.70 27.88
C LEU A 483 4.18 -13.65 26.40
N GLY A 484 4.42 -14.82 25.78
CA GLY A 484 4.61 -14.90 24.32
C GLY A 484 5.90 -14.23 23.87
N GLY A 485 7.05 -14.88 24.01
CA GLY A 485 8.33 -14.31 23.58
C GLY A 485 8.35 -14.00 22.09
N GLY A 486 7.86 -14.92 21.27
CA GLY A 486 7.58 -14.64 19.86
C GLY A 486 6.24 -13.92 19.68
N VAL A 487 5.13 -14.62 19.90
CA VAL A 487 3.78 -14.17 19.53
C VAL A 487 2.79 -14.40 20.67
N ALA A 488 1.98 -13.39 20.96
CA ALA A 488 0.86 -13.48 21.88
C ALA A 488 -0.48 -13.33 21.12
N ILE A 489 -1.37 -14.32 21.24
CA ILE A 489 -2.64 -14.45 20.51
C ILE A 489 -3.80 -14.51 21.51
N LEU A 490 -4.63 -13.48 21.54
CA LEU A 490 -5.70 -13.33 22.53
C LEU A 490 -7.01 -12.83 21.92
N GLY A 491 -8.07 -12.76 22.73
CA GLY A 491 -9.23 -11.95 22.37
C GLY A 491 -10.15 -12.57 21.34
N ARG A 492 -10.25 -13.91 21.26
CA ARG A 492 -11.00 -14.62 20.20
C ARG A 492 -10.40 -14.35 18.82
N SER A 493 -9.07 -14.26 18.76
CA SER A 493 -8.35 -14.26 17.49
C SER A 493 -8.48 -15.62 16.79
N ARG A 494 -8.19 -15.63 15.50
CA ARG A 494 -7.85 -16.85 14.75
C ARG A 494 -6.46 -16.64 14.17
N ALA A 495 -5.56 -17.57 14.45
CA ALA A 495 -4.20 -17.55 13.92
C ALA A 495 -3.98 -18.80 13.07
N VAL A 496 -3.50 -18.58 11.85
CA VAL A 496 -2.97 -19.60 10.93
C VAL A 496 -1.49 -19.31 10.79
N ILE A 497 -0.66 -20.30 11.14
CA ILE A 497 0.78 -20.17 11.10
C ILE A 497 1.35 -21.36 10.32
N ASP A 498 1.99 -21.10 9.21
CA ASP A 498 2.47 -22.13 8.27
C ASP A 498 3.93 -21.90 7.91
N GLY A 499 4.71 -22.98 7.76
CA GLY A 499 6.11 -22.90 7.30
C GLY A 499 7.04 -22.00 8.13
N THR A 500 6.64 -21.62 9.34
CA THR A 500 7.30 -20.57 10.13
C THR A 500 8.22 -21.17 11.19
N THR A 501 9.40 -20.58 11.34
CA THR A 501 10.36 -21.00 12.36
C THR A 501 10.43 -20.01 13.51
N PHE A 502 10.09 -20.50 14.71
CA PHE A 502 10.27 -19.82 15.99
C PHE A 502 11.54 -20.35 16.67
N ALA A 503 12.59 -19.55 16.72
CA ALA A 503 13.85 -19.99 17.32
C ALA A 503 14.36 -19.05 18.41
N ARG A 504 14.72 -19.62 19.57
CA ARG A 504 15.38 -18.91 20.68
C ARG A 504 14.59 -17.69 21.19
N ASN A 505 13.27 -17.72 21.07
CA ASN A 505 12.41 -16.73 21.71
C ASN A 505 12.22 -17.08 23.19
N SER A 506 12.12 -16.07 24.06
CA SER A 506 11.97 -16.32 25.49
C SER A 506 10.82 -15.54 26.15
N ALA A 507 10.22 -16.13 27.18
CA ALA A 507 9.23 -15.45 28.01
C ALA A 507 9.47 -15.77 29.50
N GLU A 508 9.36 -14.78 30.39
CA GLU A 508 9.47 -15.00 31.84
C GLU A 508 8.19 -15.55 32.49
N GLY A 509 7.03 -15.40 31.85
CA GLY A 509 5.74 -15.86 32.37
C GLY A 509 5.22 -17.13 31.71
N SER A 510 5.01 -17.13 30.38
CA SER A 510 4.55 -18.32 29.64
C SER A 510 4.67 -18.17 28.13
N GLY A 511 4.81 -19.29 27.42
CA GLY A 511 4.84 -19.31 25.96
C GLY A 511 6.09 -18.66 25.39
N GLY A 512 7.23 -19.36 25.46
CA GLY A 512 8.48 -18.83 24.90
C GLY A 512 8.36 -18.45 23.42
N ALA A 513 7.76 -19.32 22.60
CA ALA A 513 7.36 -18.93 21.25
C ALA A 513 5.94 -18.36 21.20
N LEU A 514 4.93 -19.15 21.57
CA LEU A 514 3.51 -18.79 21.44
C LEU A 514 2.78 -18.79 22.78
N HIS A 515 2.07 -17.71 23.05
CA HIS A 515 1.07 -17.64 24.11
C HIS A 515 -0.32 -17.47 23.52
N VAL A 516 -1.25 -18.38 23.82
CA VAL A 516 -2.61 -18.37 23.26
C VAL A 516 -3.67 -18.34 24.36
N THR A 517 -4.52 -17.32 24.34
CA THR A 517 -5.64 -17.19 25.28
C THR A 517 -6.98 -17.09 24.55
N GLY A 518 -7.88 -18.04 24.81
CA GLY A 518 -9.28 -18.01 24.34
C GLY A 518 -9.44 -17.75 22.84
N SER A 519 -8.61 -18.39 22.01
CA SER A 519 -8.48 -18.13 20.57
C SER A 519 -8.32 -19.43 19.78
N GLN A 520 -8.51 -19.37 18.46
CA GLN A 520 -8.27 -20.49 17.55
C GLN A 520 -6.82 -20.44 17.03
N LEU A 521 -6.15 -21.59 17.05
CA LEU A 521 -4.77 -21.74 16.59
C LEU A 521 -4.67 -22.91 15.60
N GLU A 522 -4.26 -22.61 14.38
CA GLU A 522 -3.88 -23.56 13.33
C GLU A 522 -2.39 -23.37 13.05
N VAL A 523 -1.61 -24.43 13.25
CA VAL A 523 -0.15 -24.43 13.03
C VAL A 523 0.20 -25.65 12.17
N ASP A 524 0.88 -25.42 11.06
CA ASP A 524 1.33 -26.46 10.12
C ASP A 524 2.79 -26.23 9.70
N ASP A 525 3.52 -27.31 9.43
CA ASP A 525 4.92 -27.33 8.97
C ASP A 525 5.87 -26.33 9.68
N CYS A 526 5.66 -26.09 10.97
CA CYS A 526 6.42 -25.10 11.75
C CYS A 526 7.60 -25.74 12.50
N THR A 527 8.59 -24.92 12.87
CA THR A 527 9.70 -25.35 13.74
C THR A 527 9.80 -24.49 14.99
N PHE A 528 9.70 -25.12 16.17
CA PHE A 528 9.93 -24.53 17.48
C PHE A 528 11.28 -25.00 18.04
N LEU A 529 12.31 -24.19 17.84
CA LEU A 529 13.71 -24.52 18.13
C LEU A 529 14.26 -23.71 19.32
N GLU A 530 14.71 -24.39 20.37
CA GLU A 530 15.42 -23.76 21.49
C GLU A 530 14.68 -22.55 22.13
N ASN A 531 13.36 -22.47 22.03
CA ASN A 531 12.60 -21.42 22.72
C ASN A 531 12.60 -21.71 24.23
N GLU A 532 12.47 -20.66 25.03
CA GLU A 532 12.63 -20.73 26.48
C GLU A 532 11.43 -20.15 27.21
N VAL A 533 11.06 -20.79 28.31
CA VAL A 533 10.28 -20.14 29.36
C VAL A 533 11.17 -20.01 30.59
N SER A 534 11.52 -18.77 30.95
CA SER A 534 12.53 -18.48 31.96
C SER A 534 11.99 -18.75 33.37
N PRO A 535 12.81 -19.27 34.30
CA PRO A 535 14.26 -19.52 34.19
C PRO A 535 14.61 -20.94 33.66
N GLY A 536 13.72 -21.57 32.90
CA GLY A 536 13.99 -22.82 32.19
C GLY A 536 14.26 -24.01 33.11
N VAL A 537 15.52 -24.44 33.19
CA VAL A 537 15.92 -25.66 33.93
C VAL A 537 15.91 -25.52 35.46
N ALA A 538 15.75 -24.30 35.99
CA ALA A 538 15.74 -24.06 37.43
C ALA A 538 14.37 -24.36 38.09
N GLU A 539 13.33 -24.57 37.30
CA GLU A 539 11.98 -24.94 37.75
C GLU A 539 11.66 -26.43 37.52
N GLY A 540 10.65 -26.95 38.22
CA GLY A 540 10.16 -28.31 37.99
C GLY A 540 9.24 -28.41 36.77
N VAL A 541 9.12 -29.59 36.16
CA VAL A 541 8.30 -29.82 34.95
C VAL A 541 6.84 -29.35 35.07
N LEU A 542 6.25 -29.39 36.27
CA LEU A 542 4.87 -28.93 36.50
C LEU A 542 4.76 -27.41 36.69
N GLN A 543 5.86 -26.71 36.92
CA GLN A 543 5.92 -25.25 36.99
C GLN A 543 6.13 -24.63 35.61
N SER A 544 6.80 -25.36 34.71
CA SER A 544 7.08 -24.88 33.36
C SER A 544 5.82 -24.60 32.54
N THR A 545 5.71 -23.36 32.08
CA THR A 545 4.53 -22.76 31.45
C THR A 545 4.66 -22.70 29.92
N GLY A 546 5.29 -23.71 29.32
CA GLY A 546 5.33 -23.86 27.86
C GLY A 546 6.46 -23.04 27.22
N ALA A 547 7.58 -23.68 26.94
CA ALA A 547 8.71 -23.07 26.25
C ALA A 547 8.43 -22.84 24.76
N ALA A 548 7.68 -23.74 24.11
CA ALA A 548 7.18 -23.51 22.75
C ALA A 548 5.78 -22.90 22.80
N ILE A 549 4.78 -23.65 23.31
CA ILE A 549 3.39 -23.23 23.28
C ILE A 549 2.78 -23.28 24.69
N PHE A 550 2.20 -22.16 25.09
CA PHE A 550 1.24 -22.08 26.19
C PHE A 550 -0.15 -21.79 25.64
N SER A 551 -1.17 -22.52 26.08
CA SER A 551 -2.56 -22.19 25.74
C SER A 551 -3.50 -22.28 26.93
N ILE A 552 -4.44 -21.34 27.04
CA ILE A 552 -5.41 -21.29 28.13
C ILE A 552 -6.78 -20.78 27.66
N PRO A 553 -7.89 -21.45 28.04
CA PRO A 553 -9.23 -20.92 27.84
C PRO A 553 -9.47 -19.70 28.74
N GLN A 554 -10.32 -18.78 28.30
CA GLN A 554 -10.63 -17.56 29.07
C GLN A 554 -12.05 -17.60 29.59
N GLY A 555 -12.20 -17.69 30.92
CA GLY A 555 -13.49 -17.59 31.62
C GLY A 555 -14.10 -16.17 31.59
N SER A 556 -15.30 -16.00 32.15
CA SER A 556 -16.02 -14.71 32.22
C SER A 556 -15.50 -13.73 33.29
N ASP A 557 -14.46 -14.10 34.02
CA ASP A 557 -13.98 -13.39 35.22
C ASP A 557 -13.27 -12.06 34.91
N ASP A 558 -12.96 -11.79 33.64
CA ASP A 558 -12.43 -10.51 33.15
C ASP A 558 -13.52 -9.45 32.89
N GLY A 559 -14.77 -9.75 33.25
CA GLY A 559 -15.93 -8.90 32.95
C GLY A 559 -16.43 -9.01 31.51
N SER A 560 -15.87 -9.92 30.69
CA SER A 560 -16.41 -10.27 29.38
C SER A 560 -17.64 -11.18 29.55
N PRO A 561 -18.74 -10.92 28.85
CA PRO A 561 -19.93 -11.78 28.92
C PRO A 561 -19.75 -13.15 28.25
N PHE A 562 -18.57 -13.45 27.69
CA PHE A 562 -18.33 -14.66 26.89
C PHE A 562 -17.13 -15.46 27.40
N SER A 563 -17.39 -16.71 27.76
CA SER A 563 -16.36 -17.74 27.91
C SER A 563 -15.74 -18.07 26.54
N ARG A 564 -14.44 -18.36 26.50
CA ARG A 564 -13.69 -18.55 25.24
C ARG A 564 -12.85 -19.81 25.32
N ASP A 565 -13.19 -20.77 24.48
CA ASP A 565 -12.41 -21.98 24.31
C ASP A 565 -11.10 -21.67 23.57
N VAL A 566 -10.12 -22.54 23.74
CA VAL A 566 -9.01 -22.66 22.78
C VAL A 566 -9.33 -23.82 21.85
N THR A 567 -9.19 -23.62 20.54
CA THR A 567 -9.52 -24.63 19.52
C THR A 567 -8.47 -24.66 18.41
N GLY A 568 -8.49 -25.72 17.59
CA GLY A 568 -7.63 -25.84 16.41
C GLY A 568 -6.69 -27.05 16.48
N VAL A 569 -5.63 -27.01 15.67
CA VAL A 569 -4.67 -28.12 15.52
C VAL A 569 -3.27 -27.54 15.33
N VAL A 570 -2.31 -28.15 16.03
CA VAL A 570 -0.89 -28.01 15.75
C VAL A 570 -0.41 -29.29 15.12
N GLU A 571 0.01 -29.25 13.87
CA GLU A 571 0.37 -30.43 13.10
C GLU A 571 1.66 -30.32 12.29
N ASP A 572 2.18 -31.49 11.96
CA ASP A 572 3.34 -31.73 11.09
C ASP A 572 4.59 -30.87 11.42
N SER A 573 4.69 -30.42 12.68
CA SER A 573 5.70 -29.48 13.14
C SER A 573 6.81 -30.13 13.98
N PHE A 574 7.94 -29.45 14.08
CA PHE A 574 9.09 -29.84 14.90
C PHE A 574 9.16 -29.07 16.22
N PHE A 575 9.33 -29.79 17.33
CA PHE A 575 9.63 -29.22 18.65
C PHE A 575 11.00 -29.69 19.10
N LEU A 576 12.02 -28.85 18.97
CA LEU A 576 13.42 -29.25 19.07
C LEU A 576 14.13 -28.50 20.19
N ASP A 577 14.58 -29.25 21.19
CA ASP A 577 15.57 -28.80 22.19
C ASP A 577 15.17 -27.49 22.92
N ASN A 578 13.85 -27.25 23.08
CA ASN A 578 13.31 -26.12 23.84
C ASN A 578 13.76 -26.17 25.32
N VAL A 579 14.02 -25.00 25.90
CA VAL A 579 14.47 -24.84 27.29
C VAL A 579 13.24 -24.70 28.20
N GLY A 580 12.76 -25.84 28.67
CA GLY A 580 11.54 -25.96 29.47
C GLY A 580 10.65 -27.10 28.97
N LEU A 581 9.39 -27.12 29.39
CA LEU A 581 8.40 -28.04 28.86
C LEU A 581 7.89 -27.49 27.52
N PRO A 582 7.97 -28.23 26.39
CA PRO A 582 7.52 -27.72 25.10
C PRO A 582 6.08 -27.18 25.12
N ILE A 583 5.13 -27.95 25.66
CA ILE A 583 3.71 -27.60 25.63
C ILE A 583 3.12 -27.59 27.04
N ARG A 584 2.46 -26.50 27.39
CA ARG A 584 1.63 -26.40 28.61
C ARG A 584 0.24 -25.89 28.28
N GLU A 585 -0.77 -26.58 28.81
CA GLU A 585 -2.16 -26.18 28.69
C GLU A 585 -2.80 -25.83 30.04
N GLY A 586 -3.46 -24.68 30.09
CA GLY A 586 -4.58 -24.43 30.98
C GLY A 586 -5.87 -25.07 30.46
N ASP A 587 -6.80 -25.40 31.36
CA ASP A 587 -8.07 -26.06 31.05
C ASP A 587 -9.04 -25.96 32.25
N ASN A 588 -10.35 -26.10 32.03
CA ASN A 588 -11.38 -25.98 33.07
C ASN A 588 -12.34 -27.18 33.07
N ASP A 589 -12.85 -27.59 34.24
CA ASP A 589 -13.74 -28.75 34.38
C ASP A 589 -15.16 -28.54 33.81
N ASP A 590 -15.66 -27.30 33.79
CA ASP A 590 -17.05 -26.96 33.44
C ASP A 590 -17.17 -25.95 32.28
N GLY A 591 -16.11 -25.86 31.48
CA GLY A 591 -15.98 -24.88 30.40
C GLY A 591 -15.64 -23.45 30.88
N PRO A 592 -15.08 -22.58 30.02
CA PRO A 592 -14.59 -22.86 28.66
C PRO A 592 -13.38 -23.81 28.66
N ILE A 593 -13.21 -24.56 27.57
CA ILE A 593 -12.31 -25.71 27.47
C ILE A 593 -11.11 -25.45 26.57
N ASN A 594 -10.06 -26.25 26.77
CA ASN A 594 -8.93 -26.30 25.83
C ASN A 594 -9.06 -27.52 24.90
N ASP A 595 -9.60 -27.29 23.71
CA ASP A 595 -9.81 -28.31 22.68
C ASP A 595 -8.68 -28.39 21.63
N LEU A 596 -7.54 -27.74 21.89
CA LEU A 596 -6.37 -27.80 21.00
C LEU A 596 -5.81 -29.23 20.89
N ARG A 597 -5.41 -29.63 19.68
CA ARG A 597 -4.85 -30.94 19.36
C ARG A 597 -3.42 -30.83 18.81
N TYR A 598 -2.65 -31.91 18.98
CA TYR A 598 -1.28 -32.03 18.48
C TYR A 598 -1.17 -33.32 17.65
N ASP A 599 -1.10 -33.16 16.33
CA ASP A 599 -1.24 -34.24 15.35
C ASP A 599 0.03 -34.35 14.48
N GLY A 600 0.61 -35.55 14.35
CA GLY A 600 1.74 -35.76 13.40
C GLY A 600 3.09 -35.10 13.75
N ASN A 601 3.19 -34.34 14.84
CA ASN A 601 4.39 -33.59 15.18
C ASN A 601 5.58 -34.46 15.61
N SER A 602 6.78 -33.91 15.50
CA SER A 602 8.03 -34.53 15.93
C SER A 602 8.67 -33.81 17.11
N PHE A 603 8.88 -34.52 18.21
CA PHE A 603 9.38 -33.93 19.46
C PHE A 603 10.76 -34.45 19.84
N ARG A 604 11.60 -33.51 20.27
CA ARG A 604 12.80 -33.77 21.06
C ARG A 604 12.84 -32.79 22.23
N ASN A 605 12.80 -33.32 23.45
CA ASN A 605 13.07 -32.55 24.65
C ASN A 605 14.25 -33.16 25.41
N THR A 606 15.08 -32.31 26.00
CA THR A 606 16.18 -32.69 26.88
C THR A 606 16.06 -32.08 28.26
N THR A 607 15.29 -31.00 28.43
CA THR A 607 15.17 -30.23 29.67
C THR A 607 14.53 -31.07 30.78
N PHE A 608 13.43 -31.77 30.46
CA PHE A 608 12.71 -32.64 31.41
C PHE A 608 12.69 -34.10 30.94
N GLY A 609 13.82 -34.57 30.40
CA GLY A 609 13.87 -35.85 29.70
C GLY A 609 12.92 -35.84 28.51
N ASN A 610 12.16 -36.92 28.31
CA ASN A 610 11.25 -37.06 27.16
C ASN A 610 9.84 -36.49 27.39
N ASP A 611 9.61 -35.77 28.49
CA ASP A 611 8.32 -35.16 28.77
C ASP A 611 8.10 -33.93 27.88
N VAL A 612 6.93 -33.86 27.24
CA VAL A 612 6.63 -32.83 26.23
C VAL A 612 5.37 -32.02 26.53
N PHE A 613 4.48 -32.55 27.37
CA PHE A 613 3.13 -32.00 27.54
C PHE A 613 2.65 -32.11 29.00
N VAL A 614 1.96 -31.07 29.47
CA VAL A 614 1.16 -31.06 30.71
C VAL A 614 -0.15 -30.32 30.45
N ASN A 615 -1.26 -30.85 30.95
CA ASN A 615 -2.55 -30.17 31.00
C ASN A 615 -2.92 -29.87 32.46
N ARG A 616 -3.65 -28.78 32.70
CA ARG A 616 -4.04 -28.36 34.06
C ARG A 616 -4.91 -29.40 34.80
N LEU A 617 -5.88 -30.03 34.14
CA LEU A 617 -6.78 -31.00 34.77
C LEU A 617 -6.10 -32.37 34.93
N ASP A 618 -5.27 -32.73 33.96
CA ASP A 618 -4.40 -33.90 34.00
C ASP A 618 -2.97 -33.45 34.36
N PHE A 619 -2.78 -33.11 35.64
CA PHE A 619 -1.57 -32.46 36.19
C PHE A 619 -0.35 -33.40 36.29
N ALA A 620 -0.17 -34.27 35.30
CA ALA A 620 0.96 -35.18 35.12
C ALA A 620 1.71 -34.82 33.83
N SER A 621 3.04 -34.93 33.85
CA SER A 621 3.83 -34.80 32.63
C SER A 621 3.64 -36.01 31.71
N ARG A 622 3.65 -35.75 30.41
CA ARG A 622 3.39 -36.74 29.36
C ARG A 622 4.57 -36.79 28.40
N THR A 623 5.05 -38.01 28.16
CA THR A 623 5.92 -38.32 27.01
C THR A 623 5.09 -38.41 25.72
N VAL A 624 5.74 -38.40 24.56
CA VAL A 624 5.04 -38.52 23.26
C VAL A 624 4.11 -39.74 23.17
N PRO A 625 4.51 -40.98 23.55
CA PRO A 625 3.58 -42.12 23.52
C PRO A 625 2.37 -41.95 24.45
N ALA A 626 2.54 -41.25 25.57
CA ALA A 626 1.45 -40.95 26.48
C ALA A 626 0.50 -39.88 25.91
N LEU A 627 1.04 -38.82 25.30
CA LEU A 627 0.28 -37.78 24.60
C LEU A 627 -0.58 -38.37 23.48
N ASN A 628 -0.03 -39.28 22.66
CA ASN A 628 -0.74 -39.93 21.55
C ASN A 628 -2.01 -40.69 21.97
N ASN A 629 -2.08 -41.11 23.24
CA ASN A 629 -3.21 -41.85 23.79
C ASN A 629 -4.03 -41.02 24.79
N LEU A 630 -3.68 -39.75 24.99
CA LEU A 630 -4.29 -38.92 26.03
C LEU A 630 -5.68 -38.44 25.60
N VAL A 631 -6.63 -38.63 26.50
CA VAL A 631 -7.97 -38.04 26.45
C VAL A 631 -8.18 -37.24 27.73
N ILE A 632 -8.35 -35.94 27.60
CA ILE A 632 -8.75 -35.08 28.71
C ILE A 632 -10.27 -35.18 28.82
N ASN A 633 -10.78 -35.58 29.98
CA ASN A 633 -12.20 -35.66 30.28
C ASN A 633 -12.54 -34.59 31.30
N ARG A 634 -13.70 -33.94 31.14
CA ARG A 634 -14.14 -32.81 31.96
C ARG A 634 -15.45 -33.13 32.68
N ALA A 635 -15.76 -32.39 33.73
CA ALA A 635 -16.93 -32.62 34.56
C ALA A 635 -18.25 -32.32 33.82
N ASP A 636 -18.23 -31.40 32.86
CA ASP A 636 -19.35 -31.11 31.95
C ASP A 636 -19.63 -32.23 30.93
N GLY A 637 -18.82 -33.30 30.92
CA GLY A 637 -18.94 -34.44 30.03
C GLY A 637 -18.29 -34.25 28.66
N SER A 638 -17.68 -33.09 28.40
CA SER A 638 -16.83 -32.88 27.23
C SER A 638 -15.51 -33.64 27.36
N SER A 639 -14.90 -33.95 26.23
CA SER A 639 -13.58 -34.60 26.21
C SER A 639 -12.82 -34.22 24.95
N THR A 640 -11.50 -34.15 25.07
CA THR A 640 -10.60 -33.85 23.95
C THR A 640 -9.56 -34.96 23.84
N LYS A 641 -9.53 -35.65 22.70
CA LYS A 641 -8.40 -36.54 22.35
C LYS A 641 -7.26 -35.68 21.85
N LYS A 642 -6.16 -35.62 22.60
CA LYS A 642 -5.07 -34.67 22.34
C LYS A 642 -4.23 -34.98 21.10
N SER A 643 -4.37 -36.19 20.56
CA SER A 643 -3.74 -36.59 19.29
C SER A 643 -4.62 -37.61 18.57
N GLN A 644 -5.02 -37.27 17.34
CA GLN A 644 -5.66 -38.13 16.37
C GLN A 644 -4.63 -38.78 15.43
N VAL A 645 -3.59 -38.04 15.05
CA VAL A 645 -2.44 -38.53 14.26
C VAL A 645 -1.24 -38.65 15.19
N ALA A 646 -0.61 -39.83 15.23
CA ALA A 646 0.44 -40.11 16.19
C ALA A 646 1.66 -39.21 15.99
N ASN A 647 2.03 -38.51 17.05
CA ASN A 647 3.28 -37.76 17.14
C ASN A 647 4.49 -38.71 17.30
N VAL A 648 5.67 -38.23 16.95
CA VAL A 648 6.92 -38.99 16.93
C VAL A 648 7.91 -38.46 17.97
N LEU A 649 8.53 -39.37 18.74
CA LEU A 649 9.65 -39.03 19.64
C LEU A 649 10.96 -39.19 18.87
N LEU A 650 11.80 -38.15 18.91
CA LEU A 650 13.13 -38.12 18.34
C LEU A 650 14.20 -38.32 19.41
N PHE A 651 15.17 -39.20 19.14
CA PHE A 651 16.30 -39.48 20.05
C PHE A 651 17.59 -38.75 19.68
N SER A 652 17.64 -38.14 18.50
CA SER A 652 18.69 -37.24 18.03
C SER A 652 18.05 -35.97 17.48
N THR A 653 18.75 -34.85 17.58
CA THR A 653 18.33 -33.62 16.90
C THR A 653 18.39 -33.86 15.40
N PRO A 654 17.29 -33.65 14.65
CA PRO A 654 17.33 -33.73 13.19
C PRO A 654 18.20 -32.59 12.65
N ASP A 655 18.74 -32.76 11.46
CA ASP A 655 19.40 -31.69 10.72
C ASP A 655 18.35 -30.94 9.90
N THR A 656 17.73 -29.93 10.50
CA THR A 656 16.79 -29.01 9.81
C THR A 656 17.24 -27.56 9.98
N GLY A 657 16.78 -26.67 9.10
CA GLY A 657 17.02 -25.24 9.21
C GLY A 657 16.35 -24.47 8.09
N MET A 658 16.16 -23.17 8.34
CA MET A 658 15.57 -22.21 7.43
C MET A 658 16.50 -21.00 7.30
N ALA A 659 16.62 -20.46 6.09
CA ALA A 659 17.29 -19.20 5.82
C ALA A 659 16.43 -18.34 4.90
N LEU A 660 16.21 -17.09 5.28
CA LEU A 660 15.29 -16.19 4.60
C LEU A 660 15.91 -14.82 4.40
N ALA A 661 15.87 -14.32 3.16
CA ALA A 661 16.33 -12.99 2.82
C ALA A 661 15.18 -11.98 2.93
N ALA A 662 15.31 -11.00 3.81
CA ALA A 662 14.37 -9.90 4.00
C ALA A 662 15.13 -8.56 4.13
N PRO A 663 14.93 -7.58 3.23
CA PRO A 663 14.34 -7.77 1.90
C PRO A 663 15.14 -8.77 1.05
N PRO A 664 14.51 -9.42 0.07
CA PRO A 664 15.17 -10.38 -0.83
C PRO A 664 16.06 -9.69 -1.88
N SER A 665 16.36 -8.40 -1.73
CA SER A 665 17.16 -7.61 -2.66
C SER A 665 17.88 -6.48 -1.97
N ILE A 666 19.10 -6.20 -2.43
CA ILE A 666 19.84 -4.98 -2.09
C ILE A 666 19.37 -3.85 -3.00
N PHE A 667 19.02 -2.70 -2.42
CA PHE A 667 18.54 -1.55 -3.21
C PHE A 667 19.68 -0.63 -3.60
N THR A 668 20.12 -0.67 -4.87
CA THR A 668 21.29 0.05 -5.38
C THR A 668 21.14 1.57 -5.44
N VAL A 669 19.93 2.10 -5.21
CA VAL A 669 19.65 3.54 -5.18
C VAL A 669 18.99 3.90 -3.85
N ASN A 670 19.62 4.79 -3.11
CA ASN A 670 19.13 5.26 -1.82
C ASN A 670 18.11 6.42 -1.97
N ALA A 671 17.44 6.75 -0.86
CA ALA A 671 16.74 8.02 -0.76
C ALA A 671 17.75 9.17 -0.85
N SER A 672 17.29 10.32 -1.35
CA SER A 672 18.13 11.51 -1.44
C SER A 672 18.64 11.89 -0.04
N GLY A 673 19.95 12.05 0.10
CA GLY A 673 20.59 12.45 1.35
C GLY A 673 21.06 11.30 2.24
N ASP A 674 20.82 10.05 1.87
CA ASP A 674 21.39 8.90 2.60
C ASP A 674 22.86 8.68 2.21
N ASP A 675 23.70 8.38 3.19
CA ASP A 675 25.08 7.93 2.94
C ASP A 675 25.10 6.50 2.36
N PRO A 676 26.07 6.14 1.49
CA PRO A 676 26.32 4.75 1.12
C PRO A 676 26.86 3.95 2.34
N PRO A 677 26.60 2.62 2.41
CA PRO A 677 26.12 1.73 1.35
C PRO A 677 24.59 1.74 1.11
N PRO A 678 24.12 1.12 0.00
CA PRO A 678 22.70 0.89 -0.30
C PRO A 678 21.92 0.22 0.85
N THR A 679 20.57 0.30 0.84
CA THR A 679 19.74 -0.55 1.72
C THR A 679 20.16 -2.01 1.53
N THR A 680 20.66 -2.61 2.59
CA THR A 680 21.15 -3.98 2.61
C THR A 680 19.98 -4.97 2.71
N ALA A 681 20.25 -6.19 2.25
CA ALA A 681 19.40 -7.32 2.57
C ALA A 681 19.88 -7.93 3.89
N PHE A 682 18.98 -8.58 4.61
CA PHE A 682 19.32 -9.35 5.80
C PHE A 682 18.93 -10.79 5.55
N VAL A 683 19.84 -11.72 5.85
CA VAL A 683 19.51 -13.15 5.83
C VAL A 683 19.33 -13.59 7.27
N GLY A 684 18.07 -13.75 7.68
CA GLY A 684 17.72 -14.44 8.91
C GLY A 684 17.97 -15.93 8.73
N TYR A 685 18.42 -16.59 9.79
CA TYR A 685 18.64 -18.03 9.78
C TYR A 685 18.28 -18.65 11.12
N ALA A 686 17.87 -19.92 11.08
CA ALA A 686 17.73 -20.79 12.24
C ALA A 686 18.07 -22.23 11.85
N TRP A 687 18.79 -22.96 12.70
CA TRP A 687 19.22 -24.33 12.37
C TRP A 687 19.44 -25.22 13.59
N SER A 688 19.19 -26.52 13.38
CA SER A 688 19.40 -27.62 14.34
C SER A 688 20.44 -28.60 13.79
N GLY A 689 21.05 -29.47 14.61
CA GLY A 689 22.15 -30.36 14.17
C GLY A 689 23.46 -30.09 14.91
N SER A 690 24.63 -30.35 14.32
CA SER A 690 25.93 -30.17 15.01
C SER A 690 26.69 -28.92 14.57
N ASN A 691 26.69 -28.61 13.27
CA ASN A 691 27.33 -27.43 12.70
C ASN A 691 26.55 -26.92 11.48
N ALA A 692 26.60 -25.62 11.22
CA ALA A 692 26.03 -25.03 10.02
C ALA A 692 26.93 -23.94 9.41
N THR A 693 26.70 -23.72 8.11
CA THR A 693 27.27 -22.59 7.37
C THR A 693 26.20 -21.90 6.54
N LEU A 694 26.32 -20.58 6.37
CA LEU A 694 25.52 -19.79 5.44
C LEU A 694 26.42 -19.22 4.34
N GLY A 695 26.16 -19.57 3.08
CA GLY A 695 27.05 -19.17 1.97
C GLY A 695 28.50 -19.66 2.13
N GLY A 696 28.70 -20.76 2.87
CA GLY A 696 30.02 -21.32 3.22
C GLY A 696 30.71 -20.66 4.42
N VAL A 697 30.10 -19.66 5.05
CA VAL A 697 30.59 -19.04 6.29
C VAL A 697 30.02 -19.77 7.51
N PRO A 698 30.83 -20.25 8.46
CA PRO A 698 30.32 -20.90 9.68
C PRO A 698 29.41 -20.00 10.50
N LEU A 699 28.29 -20.55 10.95
CA LEU A 699 27.35 -19.89 11.85
C LEU A 699 27.69 -20.24 13.30
N PRO A 700 28.04 -19.26 14.16
CA PRO A 700 28.38 -19.52 15.55
C PRO A 700 27.15 -19.82 16.42
N ASP A 701 26.04 -19.15 16.12
CA ASP A 701 24.79 -19.23 16.86
C ASP A 701 23.74 -20.03 16.08
N ARG A 702 22.74 -20.54 16.80
CA ARG A 702 21.70 -21.43 16.26
C ARG A 702 20.60 -20.69 15.52
N ALA A 703 20.41 -19.42 15.84
CA ALA A 703 19.61 -18.48 15.07
C ALA A 703 20.33 -17.14 15.04
N GLY A 704 19.96 -16.29 14.10
CA GLY A 704 20.50 -14.94 14.01
C GLY A 704 20.29 -14.33 12.63
N VAL A 705 20.97 -13.22 12.40
CA VAL A 705 20.87 -12.47 11.15
C VAL A 705 22.26 -12.14 10.63
N VAL A 706 22.46 -12.26 9.32
CA VAL A 706 23.64 -11.75 8.61
C VAL A 706 23.22 -10.61 7.68
N GLU A 707 23.86 -9.46 7.83
CA GLU A 707 23.71 -8.36 6.86
C GLU A 707 24.45 -8.70 5.56
N VAL A 708 23.74 -8.60 4.43
CA VAL A 708 24.23 -8.96 3.11
C VAL A 708 24.30 -7.73 2.21
N THR A 709 25.51 -7.48 1.68
CA THR A 709 25.82 -6.34 0.81
C THR A 709 26.08 -6.73 -0.65
N THR A 710 26.05 -8.02 -0.97
CA THR A 710 26.25 -8.55 -2.33
C THR A 710 25.14 -9.52 -2.72
N ALA A 711 24.62 -9.39 -3.94
CA ALA A 711 23.66 -10.35 -4.49
C ALA A 711 24.29 -11.74 -4.65
N GLY A 712 23.48 -12.78 -4.48
CA GLY A 712 23.91 -14.16 -4.59
C GLY A 712 22.99 -15.13 -3.84
N SER A 713 23.33 -16.41 -3.98
CA SER A 713 22.72 -17.51 -3.23
C SER A 713 23.41 -17.63 -1.88
N HIS A 714 22.61 -17.69 -0.80
CA HIS A 714 23.07 -17.82 0.58
C HIS A 714 22.52 -19.12 1.14
N LYS A 715 23.16 -20.23 0.71
CA LYS A 715 22.75 -21.58 1.10
C LYS A 715 23.02 -21.83 2.56
N LEU A 716 21.99 -22.28 3.27
CA LEU A 716 22.12 -22.85 4.60
C LEU A 716 22.47 -24.33 4.47
N VAL A 717 23.67 -24.69 4.94
CA VAL A 717 24.15 -26.07 4.95
C VAL A 717 24.32 -26.50 6.40
N VAL A 718 23.62 -27.56 6.79
CA VAL A 718 23.64 -28.15 8.14
C VAL A 718 24.24 -29.54 8.05
N ASP A 719 25.27 -29.81 8.85
CA ASP A 719 25.98 -31.10 8.90
C ASP A 719 26.38 -31.64 7.50
N GLY A 720 26.68 -30.72 6.57
CA GLY A 720 27.10 -31.03 5.20
C GLY A 720 25.95 -31.22 4.19
N VAL A 721 24.69 -31.05 4.61
CA VAL A 721 23.50 -31.13 3.75
C VAL A 721 22.90 -29.74 3.56
N GLU A 722 22.66 -29.34 2.32
CA GLU A 722 21.91 -28.12 2.00
C GLU A 722 20.46 -28.26 2.47
N ARG A 723 20.01 -27.33 3.31
CA ARG A 723 18.67 -27.31 3.89
C ARG A 723 17.79 -26.24 3.29
N ASP A 724 18.38 -25.10 2.98
CA ASP A 724 17.67 -23.97 2.41
C ASP A 724 18.61 -23.07 1.59
N ASP A 725 18.04 -22.16 0.81
CA ASP A 725 18.75 -21.11 0.08
C ASP A 725 18.00 -19.79 0.19
N ALA A 726 18.67 -18.76 0.71
CA ALA A 726 18.18 -17.39 0.75
C ALA A 726 18.78 -16.56 -0.40
N PRO A 727 18.19 -16.56 -1.61
CA PRO A 727 18.69 -15.76 -2.70
C PRO A 727 18.48 -14.27 -2.41
N VAL A 728 19.55 -13.50 -2.53
CA VAL A 728 19.53 -12.04 -2.47
C VAL A 728 19.78 -11.48 -3.87
N GLY A 729 18.82 -10.71 -4.37
CA GLY A 729 18.91 -9.99 -5.63
C GLY A 729 19.54 -8.60 -5.50
N GLN A 730 19.54 -7.88 -6.62
CA GLN A 730 19.80 -6.45 -6.68
C GLN A 730 18.62 -5.78 -7.39
N SER A 731 18.17 -4.65 -6.85
CA SER A 731 17.08 -3.82 -7.35
C SER A 731 17.48 -2.36 -7.24
N ASP A 732 16.95 -1.46 -8.07
CA ASP A 732 17.17 -0.02 -7.88
C ASP A 732 16.15 0.61 -6.91
N GLY A 733 15.30 -0.22 -6.28
CA GLY A 733 14.24 0.22 -5.36
C GLY A 733 13.11 1.00 -6.04
N LEU A 734 13.16 1.24 -7.37
CA LEU A 734 11.95 1.54 -8.13
C LEU A 734 11.27 0.21 -8.31
N VAL A 735 10.21 0.03 -7.55
CA VAL A 735 9.41 -1.17 -7.69
C VAL A 735 8.88 -1.24 -9.12
N ALA A 736 8.98 -2.42 -9.72
CA ALA A 736 8.04 -2.80 -10.75
C ALA A 736 6.65 -2.38 -10.27
N CYS A 737 5.86 -1.84 -11.17
CA CYS A 737 4.46 -1.62 -10.95
C CYS A 737 3.87 -2.85 -10.24
N HIS A 738 3.39 -2.63 -9.01
CA HIS A 738 2.61 -3.60 -8.27
C HIS A 738 1.14 -3.37 -8.61
N PRO A 739 0.43 -4.39 -9.13
CA PRO A 739 -0.97 -4.23 -9.45
C PRO A 739 -1.74 -4.07 -8.14
N ASP A 740 -2.62 -3.08 -8.10
CA ASP A 740 -3.57 -2.88 -7.02
C ASP A 740 -4.96 -2.59 -7.63
N GLU A 741 -5.93 -2.30 -6.78
CA GLU A 741 -7.30 -2.03 -7.23
C GLU A 741 -7.41 -0.89 -8.26
N GLN A 742 -6.55 0.13 -8.23
CA GLN A 742 -6.57 1.30 -9.12
C GLN A 742 -5.36 1.36 -10.07
N THR A 743 -4.43 0.43 -9.92
CA THR A 743 -3.17 0.37 -10.66
C THR A 743 -3.12 -0.86 -11.54
N LEU A 744 -3.09 -0.64 -12.86
CA LEU A 744 -2.82 -1.70 -13.83
C LEU A 744 -1.33 -1.71 -14.19
N CYS A 745 -0.72 -2.89 -14.15
CA CYS A 745 0.69 -3.10 -14.45
C CYS A 745 0.88 -3.89 -15.74
N LEU A 746 1.62 -3.33 -16.68
CA LEU A 746 1.87 -3.90 -18.02
C LEU A 746 3.38 -4.05 -18.29
N ASN A 747 3.74 -4.93 -19.22
CA ASN A 747 5.09 -5.39 -19.53
C ASN A 747 5.84 -5.85 -18.27
N ASP A 748 5.34 -6.88 -17.60
CA ASP A 748 5.95 -7.48 -16.41
C ASP A 748 6.22 -6.48 -15.28
N GLY A 749 5.27 -5.57 -15.08
CA GLY A 749 5.38 -4.53 -14.06
C GLY A 749 6.21 -3.32 -14.50
N ARG A 750 6.66 -3.23 -15.75
CA ARG A 750 7.38 -2.04 -16.21
C ARG A 750 6.50 -0.80 -16.29
N PHE A 751 5.27 -0.91 -16.76
CA PHE A 751 4.39 0.24 -16.95
C PHE A 751 3.27 0.24 -15.95
N ARG A 752 3.19 1.32 -15.17
CA ARG A 752 2.05 1.64 -14.32
C ARG A 752 1.01 2.43 -15.08
N VAL A 753 -0.23 1.99 -15.06
CA VAL A 753 -1.37 2.67 -15.67
C VAL A 753 -2.41 3.00 -14.61
N GLU A 754 -2.85 4.27 -14.61
CA GLU A 754 -3.82 4.82 -13.66
C GLU A 754 -4.89 5.61 -14.44
N PHE A 755 -6.15 5.54 -14.02
CA PHE A 755 -7.29 6.11 -14.77
C PHE A 755 -8.27 6.85 -13.85
N ASP A 756 -8.22 8.18 -13.82
CA ASP A 756 -9.18 9.01 -13.05
C ASP A 756 -10.33 9.52 -13.94
N PHE A 757 -11.53 9.70 -13.38
CA PHE A 757 -12.72 10.17 -14.09
C PHE A 757 -13.50 11.29 -13.36
N ARG A 758 -14.33 12.01 -14.12
CA ARG A 758 -15.36 12.96 -13.63
C ARG A 758 -16.67 12.85 -14.43
N PHE A 759 -17.76 12.56 -13.73
CA PHE A 759 -19.12 12.51 -14.28
C PHE A 759 -19.79 13.89 -14.39
N ARG A 760 -20.89 13.96 -15.16
CA ARG A 760 -21.65 15.21 -15.39
C ARG A 760 -22.30 15.78 -14.13
N ASN A 761 -22.62 14.94 -13.15
CA ASN A 761 -23.14 15.37 -11.85
C ASN A 761 -22.05 15.95 -10.92
N GLY A 762 -20.79 16.00 -11.37
CA GLY A 762 -19.65 16.50 -10.61
C GLY A 762 -18.90 15.43 -9.81
N THR A 763 -19.39 14.19 -9.74
CA THR A 763 -18.71 13.09 -9.08
C THR A 763 -17.38 12.80 -9.76
N THR A 764 -16.29 12.81 -9.00
CA THR A 764 -14.93 12.45 -9.44
C THR A 764 -14.47 11.17 -8.74
N GLY A 765 -13.54 10.42 -9.35
CA GLY A 765 -12.94 9.24 -8.72
C GLY A 765 -11.82 8.63 -9.55
N ALA A 766 -11.18 7.59 -9.01
CA ALA A 766 -10.32 6.69 -9.77
C ALA A 766 -11.10 5.47 -10.22
N ALA A 767 -10.83 5.02 -11.44
CA ALA A 767 -11.33 3.77 -11.96
C ALA A 767 -10.54 2.60 -11.38
N ARG A 768 -11.20 1.45 -11.31
CA ARG A 768 -10.66 0.21 -10.77
C ARG A 768 -10.10 -0.65 -11.91
N ALA A 769 -8.89 -1.18 -11.75
CA ALA A 769 -8.30 -2.13 -12.67
C ALA A 769 -9.07 -3.45 -12.62
N VAL A 770 -9.33 -4.06 -13.77
CA VAL A 770 -9.89 -5.41 -13.81
C VAL A 770 -8.75 -6.40 -13.53
N PRO A 771 -8.89 -7.35 -12.60
CA PRO A 771 -7.89 -8.40 -12.34
C PRO A 771 -7.89 -9.48 -13.43
N PHE A 772 -7.94 -9.03 -14.69
CA PHE A 772 -7.95 -9.84 -15.90
C PHE A 772 -7.27 -9.04 -17.02
N GLY A 773 -6.23 -9.60 -17.61
CA GLY A 773 -5.35 -8.91 -18.55
C GLY A 773 -4.35 -9.85 -19.21
N THR A 774 -3.49 -9.28 -20.04
CA THR A 774 -2.30 -9.93 -20.59
C THR A 774 -1.08 -9.16 -20.11
N VAL A 775 0.13 -9.62 -20.44
CA VAL A 775 1.35 -8.86 -20.14
C VAL A 775 1.28 -7.44 -20.73
N ASP A 776 0.67 -7.28 -21.90
CA ASP A 776 0.69 -6.01 -22.64
C ASP A 776 -0.63 -5.22 -22.58
N SER A 777 -1.73 -5.85 -22.15
CA SER A 777 -3.09 -5.29 -22.23
C SER A 777 -3.86 -5.44 -20.92
N GLY A 778 -4.67 -4.44 -20.57
CA GLY A 778 -5.57 -4.52 -19.42
C GLY A 778 -6.73 -3.54 -19.47
N LEU A 779 -7.55 -3.55 -18.43
CA LEU A 779 -8.87 -2.93 -18.44
C LEU A 779 -9.15 -2.15 -17.17
N PHE A 780 -10.06 -1.17 -17.26
CA PHE A 780 -10.63 -0.50 -16.10
C PHE A 780 -12.17 -0.46 -16.13
N PHE A 781 -12.77 -0.36 -14.95
CA PHE A 781 -14.20 -0.07 -14.73
C PHE A 781 -14.39 1.02 -13.67
N PHE A 782 -15.54 1.68 -13.63
CA PHE A 782 -15.79 2.75 -12.64
C PHE A 782 -16.36 2.23 -11.32
N PHE A 783 -17.48 1.49 -11.37
CA PHE A 783 -18.19 1.04 -10.16
C PHE A 783 -18.62 -0.41 -10.26
N ASN A 784 -19.32 -0.77 -11.35
CA ASN A 784 -19.80 -2.13 -11.56
C ASN A 784 -18.71 -2.95 -12.26
N PRO A 785 -18.18 -4.03 -11.65
CA PRO A 785 -17.14 -4.87 -12.25
C PRO A 785 -17.58 -5.59 -13.53
N ASN A 786 -18.89 -5.65 -13.82
CA ASN A 786 -19.43 -6.18 -15.08
C ASN A 786 -19.44 -5.15 -16.22
N ASN A 787 -19.27 -3.86 -15.94
CA ASN A 787 -19.34 -2.77 -16.91
C ASN A 787 -17.95 -2.16 -17.14
N TRP A 788 -17.19 -2.75 -18.06
CA TRP A 788 -15.84 -2.27 -18.38
C TRP A 788 -15.88 -0.98 -19.20
N GLU A 789 -14.91 -0.09 -18.97
CA GLU A 789 -14.95 1.30 -19.44
C GLU A 789 -13.73 1.71 -20.27
N MET A 790 -12.56 1.12 -20.03
CA MET A 790 -11.32 1.42 -20.74
C MET A 790 -10.55 0.14 -21.06
N LEU A 791 -10.06 0.05 -22.30
CA LEU A 791 -9.02 -0.89 -22.70
C LEU A 791 -7.73 -0.10 -22.92
N VAL A 792 -6.62 -0.57 -22.35
CA VAL A 792 -5.29 0.02 -22.51
C VAL A 792 -4.27 -1.06 -22.84
N LYS A 793 -3.30 -0.71 -23.68
CA LYS A 793 -2.14 -1.54 -23.97
C LYS A 793 -0.86 -0.73 -24.05
N VAL A 794 0.24 -1.33 -23.60
CA VAL A 794 1.59 -0.82 -23.79
C VAL A 794 2.40 -1.85 -24.55
N LEU A 795 2.85 -1.51 -25.75
CA LEU A 795 3.55 -2.45 -26.63
C LEU A 795 5.05 -2.12 -26.68
N ASP A 796 5.89 -3.14 -26.50
CA ASP A 796 7.32 -3.07 -26.76
C ASP A 796 7.60 -3.04 -28.27
N ASN A 797 8.08 -1.90 -28.78
CA ASN A 797 8.59 -1.76 -30.14
C ASN A 797 10.05 -1.24 -30.13
N CYS A 798 10.84 -1.65 -29.14
CA CYS A 798 12.25 -1.29 -29.00
C CYS A 798 13.12 -1.88 -30.12
N ASN A 799 12.80 -3.09 -30.57
CA ASN A 799 13.46 -3.71 -31.73
C ASN A 799 12.89 -3.24 -33.08
N GLY A 800 11.91 -2.35 -33.06
CA GLY A 800 11.25 -1.80 -34.24
C GLY A 800 11.90 -0.51 -34.75
N PRO A 801 11.42 0.02 -35.88
CA PRO A 801 12.01 1.20 -36.53
C PRO A 801 11.92 2.49 -35.70
N THR A 802 11.05 2.54 -34.68
CA THR A 802 10.90 3.72 -33.81
C THR A 802 11.81 3.65 -32.58
N ASN A 803 12.21 2.45 -32.13
CA ASN A 803 12.90 2.22 -30.85
C ASN A 803 12.16 2.88 -29.66
N ARG A 804 10.88 2.51 -29.47
CA ARG A 804 9.96 3.12 -28.49
C ARG A 804 9.01 2.08 -27.88
N PHE A 805 8.49 2.37 -26.70
CA PHE A 805 7.22 1.77 -26.25
C PHE A 805 6.03 2.59 -26.75
N TRP A 806 4.97 1.89 -27.16
CA TRP A 806 3.74 2.50 -27.66
C TRP A 806 2.65 2.42 -26.62
N VAL A 807 1.85 3.48 -26.48
CA VAL A 807 0.63 3.48 -25.65
C VAL A 807 -0.59 3.55 -26.56
N LEU A 808 -1.49 2.57 -26.43
CA LEU A 808 -2.77 2.60 -27.11
C LEU A 808 -3.89 2.41 -26.09
N ALA A 809 -4.93 3.22 -26.17
CA ALA A 809 -6.05 3.16 -25.23
C ALA A 809 -7.35 3.57 -25.91
N ALA A 810 -8.47 2.99 -25.47
CA ALA A 810 -9.78 3.29 -26.01
C ALA A 810 -10.84 3.13 -24.93
N ALA A 811 -11.65 4.16 -24.72
CA ALA A 811 -12.68 4.16 -23.68
C ALA A 811 -14.08 4.07 -24.30
N THR A 812 -14.96 3.25 -23.74
CA THR A 812 -16.37 3.11 -24.17
C THR A 812 -17.28 4.18 -23.58
N THR A 813 -16.76 5.39 -23.34
CA THR A 813 -17.42 6.43 -22.55
C THR A 813 -17.23 7.84 -23.12
N ASN A 814 -18.11 8.75 -22.71
CA ASN A 814 -18.01 10.20 -22.93
C ASN A 814 -17.76 10.97 -21.61
N VAL A 815 -17.42 10.25 -20.55
CA VAL A 815 -17.04 10.79 -19.25
C VAL A 815 -15.71 11.53 -19.37
N GLU A 816 -15.53 12.57 -18.57
CA GLU A 816 -14.22 13.23 -18.50
C GLU A 816 -13.23 12.30 -17.81
N TYR A 817 -12.02 12.18 -18.33
CA TYR A 817 -11.02 11.35 -17.68
C TYR A 817 -9.59 11.82 -17.93
N THR A 818 -8.70 11.36 -17.06
CA THR A 818 -7.24 11.41 -17.26
C THR A 818 -6.67 10.00 -17.13
N LEU A 819 -6.08 9.47 -18.20
CA LEU A 819 -5.27 8.24 -18.21
C LEU A 819 -3.80 8.63 -18.05
N ARG A 820 -3.11 8.03 -17.09
CA ARG A 820 -1.66 8.20 -16.90
C ARG A 820 -0.96 6.87 -17.09
N VAL A 821 0.12 6.87 -17.87
CA VAL A 821 1.03 5.74 -18.04
C VAL A 821 2.39 6.19 -17.57
N THR A 822 3.01 5.46 -16.65
CA THR A 822 4.34 5.76 -16.10
C THR A 822 5.26 4.56 -16.36
N ASP A 823 6.40 4.80 -17.00
CA ASP A 823 7.48 3.81 -17.08
C ASP A 823 8.17 3.73 -15.71
N ALA A 824 7.95 2.65 -14.98
CA ALA A 824 8.54 2.42 -13.66
C ALA A 824 10.07 2.32 -13.71
N ALA A 825 10.66 1.96 -14.86
CA ALA A 825 12.12 1.91 -15.02
C ALA A 825 12.78 3.30 -15.03
N THR A 826 12.04 4.35 -15.43
CA THR A 826 12.62 5.69 -15.64
C THR A 826 11.89 6.81 -14.89
N GLY A 827 10.66 6.56 -14.45
CA GLY A 827 9.75 7.56 -13.92
C GLY A 827 9.12 8.48 -14.98
N GLU A 828 9.40 8.30 -16.28
CA GLU A 828 8.76 9.08 -17.33
C GLU A 828 7.25 8.77 -17.36
N MET A 829 6.42 9.81 -17.51
CA MET A 829 4.96 9.69 -17.53
C MET A 829 4.36 10.32 -18.79
N LYS A 830 3.40 9.64 -19.41
CA LYS A 830 2.45 10.22 -20.38
C LYS A 830 1.06 10.33 -19.77
N SER A 831 0.35 11.39 -20.15
CA SER A 831 -1.00 11.68 -19.68
C SER A 831 -1.90 11.96 -20.88
N TYR A 832 -3.06 11.31 -20.92
CA TYR A 832 -4.07 11.46 -21.97
C TYR A 832 -5.39 11.89 -21.33
N PHE A 833 -5.99 12.95 -21.85
CA PHE A 833 -7.20 13.56 -21.30
C PHE A 833 -8.36 13.51 -22.28
N ASN A 834 -9.56 13.22 -21.79
CA ASN A 834 -10.81 13.36 -22.53
C ASN A 834 -11.74 14.33 -21.80
N PRO A 835 -12.24 15.41 -22.43
CA PRO A 835 -13.16 16.35 -21.78
C PRO A 835 -14.59 15.80 -21.64
N LEU A 836 -15.29 16.26 -20.61
CA LEU A 836 -16.68 15.83 -20.32
C LEU A 836 -17.62 16.00 -21.51
N GLY A 837 -18.40 14.96 -21.80
CA GLY A 837 -19.43 14.97 -22.84
C GLY A 837 -18.90 14.74 -24.25
N THR A 838 -17.60 14.51 -24.41
CA THR A 838 -16.97 14.15 -25.68
C THR A 838 -16.71 12.65 -25.70
N ALA A 839 -17.18 11.97 -26.75
CA ALA A 839 -16.86 10.55 -26.94
C ALA A 839 -15.34 10.38 -27.09
N SER A 840 -14.76 9.45 -26.32
CA SER A 840 -13.32 9.23 -26.28
C SER A 840 -12.76 8.87 -27.67
N PRO A 841 -11.81 9.66 -28.22
CA PRO A 841 -11.03 9.20 -29.36
C PRO A 841 -9.98 8.19 -28.91
N ALA A 842 -9.69 7.17 -29.73
CA ALA A 842 -8.62 6.23 -29.44
C ALA A 842 -7.26 6.95 -29.32
N VAL A 843 -6.53 6.63 -28.25
CA VAL A 843 -5.11 6.96 -28.08
C VAL A 843 -4.31 5.97 -28.92
N VAL A 844 -3.47 6.49 -29.81
CA VAL A 844 -2.54 5.71 -30.64
C VAL A 844 -1.22 6.48 -30.64
N ASP A 845 -0.49 6.36 -29.54
CA ASP A 845 0.79 7.04 -29.30
C ASP A 845 1.94 6.07 -29.52
N THR A 846 2.45 6.05 -30.75
CA THR A 846 3.57 5.17 -31.16
C THR A 846 4.95 5.77 -30.86
N ASP A 847 5.00 6.94 -30.22
CA ASP A 847 6.24 7.62 -29.85
C ASP A 847 6.34 7.84 -28.33
N ALA A 848 5.48 7.15 -27.55
CA ALA A 848 5.25 7.41 -26.13
C ALA A 848 6.55 7.42 -25.31
N PHE A 849 7.25 6.30 -25.14
CA PHE A 849 8.45 6.27 -24.27
C PHE A 849 9.72 5.95 -25.04
N ALA A 850 10.75 6.79 -24.82
CA ALA A 850 12.09 6.67 -25.42
C ALA A 850 13.07 5.90 -24.52
N THR A 851 12.57 4.89 -23.81
CA THR A 851 13.22 4.33 -22.63
C THR A 851 13.72 2.89 -22.83
N CYS A 852 13.84 2.45 -24.08
CA CYS A 852 14.25 1.09 -24.45
C CYS A 852 15.58 0.64 -23.83
N ASP A 853 16.51 1.58 -23.59
CA ASP A 853 17.82 1.30 -23.01
C ASP A 853 17.81 1.24 -21.47
N ALA A 854 16.68 1.52 -20.82
CA ALA A 854 16.55 1.42 -19.37
C ALA A 854 16.47 -0.05 -18.94
N LEU A 855 17.20 -0.41 -17.88
CA LEU A 855 17.11 -1.73 -17.26
C LEU A 855 15.66 -1.98 -16.83
N PRO A 856 15.08 -3.17 -17.13
CA PRO A 856 13.74 -3.50 -16.66
C PRO A 856 13.71 -3.48 -15.12
N PRO A 857 12.60 -3.07 -14.49
CA PRO A 857 12.49 -3.20 -13.05
C PRO A 857 12.56 -4.69 -12.68
N PRO A 858 12.96 -5.03 -11.44
CA PRO A 858 12.91 -6.42 -10.98
C PRO A 858 11.49 -6.96 -11.18
N ALA A 859 11.34 -8.13 -11.81
CA ALA A 859 10.02 -8.70 -12.08
C ALA A 859 9.20 -8.76 -10.79
N ALA A 860 7.95 -8.27 -10.84
CA ALA A 860 7.01 -8.50 -9.74
C ALA A 860 6.97 -10.02 -9.48
N ARG A 861 7.24 -10.47 -8.25
CA ARG A 861 7.01 -11.87 -7.87
C ARG A 861 5.55 -12.18 -8.25
N PRO A 862 5.26 -13.34 -8.89
CA PRO A 862 3.88 -13.71 -9.13
C PRO A 862 3.15 -13.58 -7.81
N ALA A 863 2.05 -12.82 -7.78
CA ALA A 863 1.19 -12.76 -6.62
C ALA A 863 1.03 -14.19 -6.12
N ALA A 864 1.23 -14.41 -4.81
CA ALA A 864 0.84 -15.65 -4.15
C ALA A 864 -0.48 -16.07 -4.78
N ARG A 865 -0.56 -17.31 -5.28
CA ARG A 865 -1.79 -17.79 -5.88
C ARG A 865 -2.87 -17.50 -4.86
N LEU A 866 -3.71 -16.49 -5.12
CA LEU A 866 -5.05 -16.48 -4.58
C LEU A 866 -5.56 -17.85 -5.01
N SER A 867 -5.61 -18.77 -4.05
CA SER A 867 -6.46 -19.93 -4.15
C SER A 867 -7.80 -19.32 -4.52
N ALA A 868 -8.12 -19.39 -5.81
CA ALA A 868 -9.45 -19.04 -6.26
C ALA A 868 -10.34 -19.91 -5.41
N ALA A 869 -11.06 -19.29 -4.47
CA ALA A 869 -12.32 -19.84 -3.99
C ALA A 869 -13.03 -20.30 -5.26
N GLY A 870 -13.09 -21.62 -5.42
CA GLY A 870 -13.16 -22.23 -6.75
C GLY A 870 -14.30 -21.62 -7.57
N PRO A 871 -14.15 -21.45 -8.89
CA PRO A 871 -15.29 -21.11 -9.71
C PRO A 871 -16.34 -22.19 -9.46
N GLY A 872 -17.43 -21.79 -8.80
CA GLY A 872 -18.60 -22.62 -8.64
C GLY A 872 -18.93 -23.19 -10.01
N ILE A 873 -18.78 -24.51 -10.13
CA ILE A 873 -19.18 -25.27 -11.31
C ILE A 873 -20.67 -25.00 -11.50
N VAL A 874 -21.00 -24.06 -12.38
CA VAL A 874 -22.35 -23.92 -12.92
C VAL A 874 -22.59 -25.14 -13.78
N ARG A 875 -23.21 -26.17 -13.16
CA ARG A 875 -23.67 -27.36 -13.86
C ARG A 875 -24.69 -26.97 -14.93
N THR A 876 -24.38 -27.36 -16.17
CA THR A 876 -25.27 -27.29 -17.32
C THR A 876 -26.56 -28.11 -17.17
N ALA A 877 -27.57 -27.62 -17.90
CA ALA A 877 -28.68 -28.33 -18.55
C ALA A 877 -30.03 -28.44 -17.80
N GLY A 878 -30.90 -27.46 -18.04
CA GLY A 878 -32.35 -27.63 -18.12
C GLY A 878 -32.84 -27.25 -19.52
N ARG A 879 -33.45 -28.19 -20.25
CA ARG A 879 -34.03 -28.00 -21.60
C ARG A 879 -35.23 -27.05 -21.58
N VAL A 880 -35.21 -25.98 -22.40
CA VAL A 880 -36.41 -25.33 -23.00
C VAL A 880 -36.11 -24.95 -24.46
N LYS A 881 -37.15 -24.72 -25.25
CA LYS A 881 -37.32 -25.00 -26.69
C LYS A 881 -37.05 -23.77 -27.60
N ALA A 882 -36.72 -24.08 -28.86
CA ALA A 882 -36.18 -23.25 -29.95
C ALA A 882 -36.83 -21.87 -30.25
N GLY A 883 -35.95 -20.88 -30.34
CA GLY A 883 -36.13 -19.52 -30.88
C GLY A 883 -34.81 -18.74 -30.85
N GLY A 884 -33.73 -19.31 -31.41
CA GLY A 884 -32.45 -18.63 -31.70
C GLY A 884 -31.65 -18.02 -30.53
N ALA A 885 -31.41 -18.74 -29.43
CA ALA A 885 -30.49 -18.25 -28.39
C ALA A 885 -29.05 -18.06 -28.94
N CYS A 886 -28.33 -17.02 -28.51
CA CYS A 886 -26.94 -16.81 -28.88
C CYS A 886 -26.09 -18.02 -28.44
N VAL A 887 -25.26 -18.54 -29.34
CA VAL A 887 -24.31 -19.62 -29.06
C VAL A 887 -22.90 -19.07 -29.22
N PRO A 888 -22.08 -19.01 -28.15
CA PRO A 888 -20.72 -18.53 -28.25
C PRO A 888 -19.90 -19.38 -29.23
N SER A 889 -19.05 -18.73 -30.00
CA SER A 889 -18.08 -19.36 -30.91
C SER A 889 -16.75 -18.59 -30.84
N PRO A 890 -15.65 -19.13 -31.40
CA PRO A 890 -14.38 -18.40 -31.46
C PRO A 890 -14.48 -17.01 -32.12
N THR A 891 -15.50 -16.74 -32.94
CA THR A 891 -15.69 -15.45 -33.64
C THR A 891 -16.98 -14.73 -33.29
N SER A 892 -17.77 -15.26 -32.34
CA SER A 892 -19.07 -14.69 -31.96
C SER A 892 -19.25 -14.76 -30.45
N MET A 893 -19.39 -13.61 -29.79
CA MET A 893 -19.63 -13.55 -28.34
C MET A 893 -21.11 -13.27 -28.01
N CYS A 894 -21.53 -13.70 -26.82
CA CYS A 894 -22.89 -13.56 -26.35
C CYS A 894 -22.96 -12.61 -25.15
N LEU A 895 -23.68 -11.50 -25.28
CA LEU A 895 -23.84 -10.49 -24.23
C LEU A 895 -25.30 -10.36 -23.77
N ASN A 896 -25.48 -9.77 -22.59
CA ASN A 896 -26.75 -9.58 -21.89
C ASN A 896 -27.52 -10.90 -21.74
N GLN A 897 -26.94 -11.83 -20.96
CA GLN A 897 -27.50 -13.18 -20.68
C GLN A 897 -27.79 -14.03 -21.95
N GLY A 898 -27.04 -13.81 -23.04
CA GLY A 898 -27.17 -14.59 -24.26
C GLY A 898 -28.20 -14.05 -25.25
N ARG A 899 -28.69 -12.82 -25.04
CA ARG A 899 -29.59 -12.15 -25.98
C ARG A 899 -28.89 -11.62 -27.22
N PHE A 900 -27.69 -11.05 -27.08
CA PHE A 900 -27.01 -10.37 -28.19
C PHE A 900 -25.86 -11.20 -28.73
N ILE A 901 -25.83 -11.38 -30.05
CA ILE A 901 -24.72 -11.95 -30.79
C ILE A 901 -23.84 -10.80 -31.30
N VAL A 902 -22.56 -10.81 -30.96
CA VAL A 902 -21.61 -9.78 -31.38
C VAL A 902 -20.49 -10.41 -32.21
N GLU A 903 -20.20 -9.82 -33.37
CA GLU A 903 -19.23 -10.31 -34.35
C GLU A 903 -18.40 -9.14 -34.92
N LEU A 904 -17.14 -9.38 -35.26
CA LEU A 904 -16.23 -8.33 -35.75
C LEU A 904 -15.39 -8.86 -36.92
N ASP A 905 -15.49 -8.21 -38.08
CA ASP A 905 -14.62 -8.46 -39.24
C ASP A 905 -13.57 -7.34 -39.36
N PHE A 906 -12.35 -7.66 -39.81
CA PHE A 906 -11.26 -6.68 -39.97
C PHE A 906 -10.54 -6.76 -41.33
N ARG A 907 -9.86 -5.66 -41.70
CA ARG A 907 -8.93 -5.56 -42.83
C ARG A 907 -7.68 -4.73 -42.50
N PHE A 908 -6.50 -5.34 -42.59
CA PHE A 908 -5.19 -4.68 -42.43
C PHE A 908 -4.76 -3.90 -43.68
N ARG A 909 -3.78 -2.99 -43.53
CA ARG A 909 -3.24 -2.17 -44.62
C ARG A 909 -2.57 -2.99 -45.74
N ASN A 910 -2.02 -4.16 -45.42
CA ASN A 910 -1.44 -5.08 -46.40
C ASN A 910 -2.50 -5.88 -47.19
N GLY A 911 -3.79 -5.63 -46.94
CA GLY A 911 -4.91 -6.28 -47.64
C GLY A 911 -5.43 -7.55 -46.97
N THR A 912 -4.78 -8.03 -45.89
CA THR A 912 -5.25 -9.22 -45.14
C THR A 912 -6.59 -8.92 -44.45
N THR A 913 -7.56 -9.81 -44.61
CA THR A 913 -8.92 -9.73 -44.02
C THR A 913 -9.21 -10.96 -43.15
N GLY A 914 -10.06 -10.84 -42.14
CA GLY A 914 -10.53 -11.98 -41.34
C GLY A 914 -11.63 -11.62 -40.34
N ALA A 915 -12.20 -12.64 -39.71
CA ALA A 915 -13.05 -12.49 -38.53
C ALA A 915 -12.18 -12.43 -37.28
N ALA A 916 -12.43 -11.44 -36.42
CA ALA A 916 -11.76 -11.30 -35.14
C ALA A 916 -12.15 -12.45 -34.21
N GLN A 917 -11.20 -12.84 -33.36
CA GLN A 917 -11.39 -13.90 -32.38
C GLN A 917 -11.85 -13.28 -31.05
N VAL A 918 -12.76 -13.96 -30.36
CA VAL A 918 -13.24 -13.60 -29.03
C VAL A 918 -12.14 -13.93 -28.01
N VAL A 919 -11.88 -13.03 -27.06
CA VAL A 919 -11.00 -13.32 -25.93
C VAL A 919 -11.73 -14.27 -24.96
N ASP A 920 -11.06 -15.32 -24.51
CA ASP A 920 -11.58 -16.22 -23.47
C ASP A 920 -11.59 -15.49 -22.13
N GLY A 921 -12.67 -14.76 -21.87
CA GLY A 921 -12.88 -13.92 -20.69
C GLY A 921 -13.81 -12.75 -21.02
N GLY A 922 -14.63 -12.35 -20.06
CA GLY A 922 -15.66 -11.34 -20.25
C GLY A 922 -16.68 -11.37 -19.11
N THR A 923 -17.62 -10.44 -19.14
CA THR A 923 -18.72 -10.39 -18.18
C THR A 923 -20.03 -10.68 -18.89
N VAL A 924 -21.13 -10.70 -18.15
CA VAL A 924 -22.47 -10.81 -18.76
C VAL A 924 -22.79 -9.64 -19.69
N ASP A 925 -22.14 -8.48 -19.51
CA ASP A 925 -22.46 -7.24 -20.24
C ASP A 925 -21.34 -6.77 -21.17
N SER A 926 -20.09 -7.21 -20.95
CA SER A 926 -18.89 -6.73 -21.63
C SER A 926 -18.02 -7.87 -22.18
N GLY A 927 -17.39 -7.66 -23.34
CA GLY A 927 -16.46 -8.63 -23.92
C GLY A 927 -15.46 -8.01 -24.89
N LEU A 928 -14.51 -8.83 -25.34
CA LEU A 928 -13.32 -8.39 -26.08
C LEU A 928 -13.08 -9.18 -27.37
N PHE A 929 -12.46 -8.52 -28.35
CA PHE A 929 -11.89 -9.17 -29.53
C PHE A 929 -10.40 -8.90 -29.72
N PHE A 930 -9.70 -9.86 -30.31
CA PHE A 930 -8.37 -9.70 -30.89
C PHE A 930 -8.36 -10.14 -32.37
N PHE A 931 -7.43 -9.61 -33.17
CA PHE A 931 -7.38 -9.95 -34.60
C PHE A 931 -6.54 -11.19 -34.91
N THR A 932 -5.32 -11.26 -34.38
CA THR A 932 -4.36 -12.32 -34.73
C THR A 932 -3.53 -12.83 -33.55
N ASN A 933 -3.17 -11.95 -32.62
CA ASN A 933 -2.43 -12.31 -31.41
C ASN A 933 -3.37 -12.25 -30.19
N PRO A 934 -3.57 -13.35 -29.45
CA PRO A 934 -4.43 -13.38 -28.25
C PRO A 934 -3.95 -12.46 -27.12
N ASP A 935 -2.67 -12.04 -27.11
CA ASP A 935 -2.12 -11.14 -26.10
C ASP A 935 -2.33 -9.65 -26.43
N ASN A 936 -2.71 -9.32 -27.67
CA ASN A 936 -2.94 -7.95 -28.15
C ASN A 936 -4.43 -7.73 -28.44
N TRP A 937 -5.15 -7.22 -27.44
CA TRP A 937 -6.59 -6.96 -27.54
C TRP A 937 -6.88 -5.67 -28.32
N GLU A 938 -7.89 -5.71 -29.18
CA GLU A 938 -8.13 -4.68 -30.20
C GLU A 938 -9.47 -3.97 -30.03
N MET A 939 -10.49 -4.61 -29.45
CA MET A 939 -11.83 -4.05 -29.30
C MET A 939 -12.49 -4.47 -27.98
N LEU A 940 -12.99 -3.50 -27.24
CA LEU A 940 -13.92 -3.67 -26.12
C LEU A 940 -15.35 -3.36 -26.58
N VAL A 941 -16.31 -4.23 -26.28
CA VAL A 941 -17.74 -4.06 -26.59
C VAL A 941 -18.57 -4.33 -25.34
N LYS A 942 -19.62 -3.53 -25.12
CA LYS A 942 -20.65 -3.80 -24.12
C LYS A 942 -22.05 -3.50 -24.61
N VAL A 943 -23.02 -4.25 -24.08
CA VAL A 943 -24.45 -4.07 -24.35
C VAL A 943 -25.20 -3.93 -23.03
N LEU A 944 -25.80 -2.77 -22.80
CA LEU A 944 -26.45 -2.43 -21.53
C LEU A 944 -27.97 -2.36 -21.68
N ASP A 945 -28.68 -2.90 -20.69
CA ASP A 945 -30.12 -2.77 -20.55
C ASP A 945 -30.48 -1.44 -19.86
N ASN A 946 -31.13 -0.54 -20.61
CA ASN A 946 -31.73 0.69 -20.07
C ASN A 946 -33.24 0.74 -20.36
N CYS A 947 -33.91 -0.40 -20.36
CA CYS A 947 -35.35 -0.52 -20.58
C CYS A 947 -36.16 0.08 -19.44
N SER A 948 -35.63 0.06 -18.22
CA SER A 948 -36.22 0.76 -17.07
C SER A 948 -35.93 2.27 -17.04
N GLY A 949 -35.10 2.76 -17.96
CA GLY A 949 -34.67 4.16 -18.02
C GLY A 949 -35.55 5.03 -18.93
N PRO A 950 -35.33 6.35 -18.93
CA PRO A 950 -36.19 7.32 -19.62
C PRO A 950 -36.17 7.17 -21.15
N THR A 951 -35.15 6.54 -21.73
CA THR A 951 -35.07 6.28 -23.17
C THR A 951 -35.77 4.99 -23.58
N ASN A 952 -35.96 4.03 -22.65
CA ASN A 952 -36.51 2.70 -22.92
C ASN A 952 -35.82 2.01 -24.11
N ARG A 953 -34.49 1.89 -24.04
CA ARG A 953 -33.63 1.35 -25.11
C ARG A 953 -32.57 0.42 -24.54
N LEU A 954 -32.08 -0.47 -25.39
CA LEU A 954 -30.84 -1.22 -25.17
C LEU A 954 -29.70 -0.48 -25.88
N TRP A 955 -28.58 -0.32 -25.17
CA TRP A 955 -27.47 0.52 -25.59
C TRP A 955 -26.30 -0.33 -26.05
N VAL A 956 -25.57 0.14 -27.08
CA VAL A 956 -24.34 -0.47 -27.54
C VAL A 956 -23.20 0.51 -27.37
N PHE A 957 -22.15 0.07 -26.69
CA PHE A 957 -20.90 0.80 -26.62
C PHE A 957 -19.75 -0.06 -27.13
N ALA A 958 -18.84 0.53 -27.88
CA ALA A 958 -17.64 -0.16 -28.33
C ALA A 958 -16.49 0.82 -28.55
N ALA A 959 -15.27 0.39 -28.28
CA ALA A 959 -14.07 1.22 -28.46
C ALA A 959 -12.89 0.33 -28.89
N ALA A 960 -12.14 0.79 -29.88
CA ALA A 960 -11.05 0.02 -30.47
C ALA A 960 -9.69 0.72 -30.31
N THR A 961 -8.66 -0.02 -29.91
CA THR A 961 -7.29 0.48 -29.72
C THR A 961 -6.48 0.45 -31.03
N THR A 962 -7.14 0.74 -32.16
CA THR A 962 -6.59 0.49 -33.50
C THR A 962 -6.99 1.54 -34.54
N ASN A 963 -6.26 1.57 -35.66
CA ASN A 963 -6.62 2.27 -36.90
C ASN A 963 -6.89 1.33 -38.08
N VAL A 964 -7.04 0.03 -37.79
CA VAL A 964 -7.41 -1.02 -38.72
C VAL A 964 -8.86 -0.83 -39.17
N GLU A 965 -9.15 -1.22 -40.40
CA GLU A 965 -10.54 -1.22 -40.87
C GLU A 965 -11.31 -2.35 -40.20
N TYR A 966 -12.52 -2.09 -39.70
CA TYR A 966 -13.36 -3.13 -39.15
C TYR A 966 -14.85 -2.87 -39.35
N THR A 967 -15.64 -3.93 -39.30
CA THR A 967 -17.11 -3.89 -39.20
C THR A 967 -17.55 -4.69 -37.97
N LEU A 968 -18.09 -4.00 -36.97
CA LEU A 968 -18.71 -4.59 -35.79
C LEU A 968 -20.20 -4.80 -36.04
N ARG A 969 -20.70 -6.01 -35.85
CA ARG A 969 -22.13 -6.35 -35.92
C ARG A 969 -22.65 -6.74 -34.55
N VAL A 970 -23.76 -6.15 -34.14
CA VAL A 970 -24.52 -6.53 -32.93
C VAL A 970 -25.91 -6.95 -33.37
N THR A 971 -26.28 -8.20 -33.10
CA THR A 971 -27.58 -8.78 -33.46
C THR A 971 -28.38 -9.09 -32.20
N ASP A 972 -29.57 -8.52 -32.09
CA ASP A 972 -30.56 -8.91 -31.07
C ASP A 972 -31.19 -10.24 -31.48
N ALA A 973 -30.82 -11.34 -30.82
CA ALA A 973 -31.22 -12.68 -31.22
C ALA A 973 -32.73 -12.95 -30.99
N GLU A 974 -33.37 -12.16 -30.12
CA GLU A 974 -34.82 -12.25 -29.89
C GLU A 974 -35.62 -11.66 -31.06
N THR A 975 -35.13 -10.59 -31.68
CA THR A 975 -35.87 -9.85 -32.72
C THR A 975 -35.30 -10.03 -34.13
N GLY A 976 -34.05 -10.48 -34.24
CA GLY A 976 -33.29 -10.54 -35.49
C GLY A 976 -32.77 -9.19 -35.97
N THR A 977 -32.92 -8.11 -35.18
CA THR A 977 -32.46 -6.77 -35.56
C THR A 977 -30.93 -6.68 -35.49
N VAL A 978 -30.29 -6.07 -36.49
CA VAL A 978 -28.83 -5.92 -36.56
C VAL A 978 -28.44 -4.45 -36.57
N LYS A 979 -27.41 -4.11 -35.79
CA LYS A 979 -26.68 -2.84 -35.87
C LYS A 979 -25.25 -3.09 -36.34
N GLU A 980 -24.83 -2.34 -37.36
CA GLU A 980 -23.46 -2.39 -37.88
C GLU A 980 -22.74 -1.07 -37.63
N TYR A 981 -21.48 -1.17 -37.19
CA TYR A 981 -20.59 -0.03 -36.99
C TYR A 981 -19.29 -0.26 -37.76
N PHE A 982 -18.85 0.74 -38.52
CA PHE A 982 -17.71 0.61 -39.43
C PHE A 982 -16.63 1.65 -39.12
N ASN A 983 -15.37 1.21 -39.09
CA ASN A 983 -14.20 2.09 -39.07
C ASN A 983 -13.42 1.94 -40.38
N PRO A 984 -13.21 3.01 -41.18
CA PRO A 984 -12.42 2.94 -42.40
C PRO A 984 -10.92 2.86 -42.15
N LEU A 985 -10.20 2.10 -42.99
CA LEU A 985 -8.75 1.88 -42.87
C LEU A 985 -7.95 3.18 -42.70
N GLY A 986 -7.07 3.22 -41.69
CA GLY A 986 -6.16 4.34 -41.44
C GLY A 986 -6.75 5.45 -40.56
N ASN A 987 -8.03 5.36 -40.19
CA ASN A 987 -8.66 6.28 -39.25
C ASN A 987 -8.63 5.69 -37.85
N ARG A 988 -8.32 6.53 -36.84
CA ARG A 988 -8.44 6.16 -35.44
C ARG A 988 -9.92 5.86 -35.15
N ALA A 989 -10.20 4.73 -34.52
CA ALA A 989 -11.55 4.38 -34.14
C ALA A 989 -12.13 5.41 -33.16
N ALA A 990 -13.29 5.97 -33.49
CA ALA A 990 -14.09 6.73 -32.52
C ALA A 990 -14.85 5.75 -31.63
N ALA A 991 -14.99 6.08 -30.34
CA ALA A 991 -15.87 5.33 -29.47
C ALA A 991 -17.32 5.36 -29.99
N ILE A 992 -17.94 4.20 -30.04
CA ILE A 992 -19.36 4.01 -30.30
C ILE A 992 -20.08 4.18 -28.97
N THR A 993 -21.02 5.12 -28.90
CA THR A 993 -21.87 5.39 -27.74
C THR A 993 -23.34 5.45 -28.16
N ASP A 994 -23.84 4.35 -28.75
CA ASP A 994 -25.21 4.29 -29.29
C ASP A 994 -26.22 3.97 -28.18
N THR A 995 -26.78 5.01 -27.59
CA THR A 995 -27.81 4.93 -26.55
C THR A 995 -29.24 4.82 -27.12
N ASP A 996 -29.38 4.64 -28.43
CA ASP A 996 -30.65 4.37 -29.12
C ASP A 996 -30.62 3.07 -29.95
N ALA A 997 -29.62 2.21 -29.70
CA ALA A 997 -29.28 1.08 -30.57
C ALA A 997 -30.47 0.14 -30.83
N PHE A 998 -31.17 -0.34 -29.79
CA PHE A 998 -32.35 -1.19 -30.00
C PHE A 998 -33.57 -0.68 -29.24
N ALA A 999 -34.70 -0.62 -29.94
CA ALA A 999 -36.02 -0.24 -29.41
C ALA A 999 -36.82 -1.44 -28.86
N THR A 1000 -36.16 -2.57 -28.63
CA THR A 1000 -36.76 -3.90 -28.44
C THR A 1000 -36.80 -4.30 -26.97
N CYS A 1001 -37.00 -3.34 -26.08
CA CYS A 1001 -37.14 -3.61 -24.65
C CYS A 1001 -38.27 -4.61 -24.35
N PRO A 1002 -38.09 -5.52 -23.36
CA PRO A 1002 -39.08 -6.54 -23.00
C PRO A 1002 -40.47 -6.00 -22.64
#